data_AF-A0A0M7ASD9-F1
#
_entry.id   AF-A0A0M7ASD9-F1
#
_cell.length_a   1.000
_cell.length_b   1.000
_cell.length_c   1.000
_cell.angle_alpha   90.00
_cell.angle_beta   90.00
_cell.angle_gamma   90.00
#
_symmetry.space_group_name_H-M   'P 1'
#
loop_
_entity.id
_entity.type
_entity.pdbx_description
1 polymer ?
#
loop_
_entity_poly.entity_id
_entity_poly.type
_entity_poly.pdbx_seq_one_letter_code
_entity_poly.pdbx_strand_id
1 'polypeptide(L)'
;MKPLMKSARFAPLFWTQFLSAFNDNFLKNALVFMILFSVADGGATLISAAGAVFIAPFLFLSALGGQIADHCDKAAVARKLKFAEIGGAGLTAAGMVLSSVPVMFAALFIFGAVSALFSPVKYGILPDHLQKSELPKANAWVEAGTFMAILGGTISAGILYASGNSSVLFAPIMISLAISCYLVSLRIPSTQAAAPDLKPDWNIVRSTTGILRDLFADNRLARTALMTSWFWLIGALVMSVLPVIVKETLGGGELAVTWFLAVFAVSIGIGSALAAWLSAGRVVLLPSAIGTALLAVFAADAAYTIADLSPNLFAGSFTDFISRAEVIRLSVDMAGLAIAGALLVVPTFAALQAWAVPERRARTIAGANALGAGLMTVGGVALAYAQKLGVTPATVMTVIAGMNAAAAVLMFKCLPTDPFRDILSIIYRAFFRMEVRGLENLDDAGEAPILALNHVSYLDAGLALTLTDKAPTFAIDYGVARRWWVKPFLKLANALPINPAKPMATRSLINAVNSGQPMVIFPEGRLTVTGGLMKVYDGAAMVADKTGAKVVPIRIDGLERTPFSYLSPSQIRKALFPKVRVTILKPQELKVDEELKGRRRRAAAGAKLYDLMSDLMFQTDLAKGKTIIERVIDTAKDRGLSKVAIEDPVTGSLTYGKLLTGISVLGRKIANIAGENETIGIMLPNANGAAVTTLATMSAGKVPAMINFTAGTKNVLSACKTAQVQKVLSSRAFVDQAKLTQLVEEVAKHVEFVWLEDVREQLGFAYKLTGMLKRGRPIARRNIDDPAAILFTSGSEGTPKGVVLSHANILANATQAEARIDFSSNDKVFNVLPMFHSFGLTAGTILPLASGVPIYMYPSPLHYRIVPELIYASNATILFGTDTFLNGYARVAHAYDFRSLRYCFAGAEPVKAATRQVYMERFGVRVLEGYGVTETAPVIAINTPMFNKAGTVGKLMPGMSARLETVPGIGHGGRLYVTGPNVMLGYLKSDKPGVLQPLTDGWHDTGDIVDIDEEGFISISGRAKRFAKIGGEMISLAAVEEIAAKLWPSVLSAVAAVKDDRKGEKLILFSEEGSAARTDFLKYAKAHGIQDLMVPAEVRVVNKVPVLGSGKIDFVSVMKLAEERPQVLAA
;
A
#
# COMPACT_ATOMS: atom_id res chain seq x y z
N MET A 1 2.86 -7.07 10.29
CA MET A 1 3.59 -6.75 11.53
C MET A 1 3.21 -7.76 12.60
N LYS A 2 4.18 -8.33 13.32
CA LYS A 2 3.92 -9.21 14.49
C LYS A 2 3.26 -8.37 15.62
N PRO A 3 2.40 -8.94 16.47
CA PRO A 3 1.87 -8.25 17.65
C PRO A 3 3.00 -7.73 18.54
N LEU A 4 2.89 -6.51 19.06
CA LEU A 4 3.92 -5.88 19.93
C LEU A 4 4.34 -6.80 21.09
N MET A 5 3.37 -7.46 21.72
CA MET A 5 3.58 -8.41 22.83
C MET A 5 4.35 -9.68 22.46
N LYS A 6 4.50 -9.98 21.17
CA LYS A 6 5.31 -11.10 20.65
C LYS A 6 6.65 -10.64 20.05
N SER A 7 6.93 -9.33 20.09
CA SER A 7 8.11 -8.75 19.47
C SER A 7 9.24 -8.62 20.47
N ALA A 8 10.44 -9.09 20.10
CA ALA A 8 11.66 -8.97 20.90
C ALA A 8 12.03 -7.50 21.22
N ARG A 9 11.54 -6.54 20.42
CA ARG A 9 11.81 -5.11 20.59
C ARG A 9 10.98 -4.42 21.69
N PHE A 10 9.93 -5.08 22.21
CA PHE A 10 9.00 -4.50 23.20
C PHE A 10 8.72 -5.43 24.39
N ALA A 11 8.48 -6.72 24.15
CA ALA A 11 8.01 -7.64 25.19
C ALA A 11 8.93 -7.74 26.42
N PRO A 12 10.29 -7.80 26.29
CA PRO A 12 11.18 -7.82 27.46
C PRO A 12 11.01 -6.58 28.34
N LEU A 13 10.95 -5.39 27.74
CA LEU A 13 10.79 -4.13 28.47
C LEU A 13 9.45 -4.07 29.22
N PHE A 14 8.36 -4.50 28.56
CA PHE A 14 7.05 -4.56 29.18
C PHE A 14 7.04 -5.46 30.42
N TRP A 15 7.58 -6.69 30.32
CA TRP A 15 7.57 -7.64 31.43
C TRP A 15 8.51 -7.22 32.56
N THR A 16 9.66 -6.59 32.26
CA THR A 16 10.52 -5.98 33.27
C THR A 16 9.78 -4.90 34.04
N GLN A 17 9.02 -4.02 33.36
CA GLN A 17 8.20 -3.00 34.03
C GLN A 17 7.07 -3.60 34.85
N PHE A 18 6.36 -4.61 34.32
CA PHE A 18 5.28 -5.29 35.03
C PHE A 18 5.77 -5.94 36.33
N LEU A 19 6.84 -6.73 36.26
CA LEU A 19 7.40 -7.41 37.43
C LEU A 19 7.97 -6.43 38.46
N SER A 20 8.63 -5.37 38.00
CA SER A 20 9.14 -4.32 38.89
C SER A 20 8.00 -3.56 39.59
N ALA A 21 6.96 -3.14 38.87
CA ALA A 21 5.82 -2.44 39.47
C ALA A 21 5.02 -3.33 40.43
N PHE A 22 4.85 -4.62 40.10
CA PHE A 22 4.27 -5.61 41.01
C PHE A 22 5.15 -5.71 42.26
N ASN A 23 6.46 -5.76 42.02
CA ASN A 23 7.59 -5.74 42.94
C ASN A 23 7.37 -4.76 44.10
N ASP A 24 7.40 -3.49 43.69
CA ASP A 24 7.26 -2.28 44.50
C ASP A 24 5.97 -2.29 45.33
N ASN A 25 4.84 -2.65 44.71
CA ASN A 25 3.53 -2.60 45.37
C ASN A 25 3.30 -3.76 46.32
N PHE A 26 3.88 -4.92 46.05
CA PHE A 26 3.86 -6.05 46.98
C PHE A 26 4.61 -5.69 48.28
N LEU A 27 5.80 -5.10 48.17
CA LEU A 27 6.56 -4.56 49.31
C LEU A 27 5.80 -3.47 50.06
N LYS A 28 5.35 -2.43 49.35
CA LYS A 28 4.65 -1.30 49.96
C LYS A 28 3.44 -1.76 50.77
N ASN A 29 2.59 -2.60 50.19
CA ASN A 29 1.39 -3.07 50.87
C ASN A 29 1.72 -4.02 52.03
N ALA A 30 2.75 -4.85 51.91
CA ALA A 30 3.18 -5.69 53.03
C ALA A 30 3.70 -4.87 54.22
N LEU A 31 4.41 -3.76 53.98
CA LEU A 31 4.77 -2.80 55.03
C LEU A 31 3.53 -2.16 55.66
N VAL A 32 2.55 -1.77 54.85
CA VAL A 32 1.28 -1.20 55.34
C VAL A 32 0.55 -2.21 56.25
N PHE A 33 0.44 -3.47 55.84
CA PHE A 33 -0.16 -4.52 56.67
C PHE A 33 0.65 -4.75 57.95
N MET A 34 1.98 -4.81 57.86
CA MET A 34 2.84 -4.95 59.05
C MET A 34 2.60 -3.80 60.05
N ILE A 35 2.52 -2.55 59.58
CA ILE A 35 2.25 -1.38 60.44
C ILE A 35 0.86 -1.46 61.06
N LEU A 36 -0.18 -1.80 60.27
CA LEU A 36 -1.57 -1.90 60.74
C LEU A 36 -1.76 -2.90 61.89
N PHE A 37 -1.02 -4.02 61.88
CA PHE A 37 -1.20 -5.10 62.84
C PHE A 37 -0.14 -5.14 63.96
N SER A 38 0.98 -4.41 63.85
CA SER A 38 2.04 -4.39 64.86
C SER A 38 2.11 -3.11 65.70
N VAL A 39 1.49 -2.00 65.26
CA VAL A 39 1.57 -0.70 65.93
C VAL A 39 0.17 -0.26 66.39
N ALA A 40 -0.05 -0.26 67.71
CA ALA A 40 -1.34 0.05 68.33
C ALA A 40 -1.74 1.54 68.26
N ASP A 41 -0.79 2.47 68.12
CA ASP A 41 -1.04 3.92 68.08
C ASP A 41 -0.19 4.63 67.00
N GLY A 42 -0.81 5.47 66.16
CA GLY A 42 -0.12 6.22 65.09
C GLY A 42 0.06 5.49 63.74
N GLY A 43 -0.60 4.35 63.51
CA GLY A 43 -0.47 3.59 62.25
C GLY A 43 -0.85 4.38 60.97
N ALA A 44 -1.85 5.27 61.04
CA ALA A 44 -2.33 6.03 59.88
C ALA A 44 -1.28 7.03 59.32
N THR A 45 -0.50 7.67 60.20
CA THR A 45 0.57 8.59 59.80
C THR A 45 1.75 7.84 59.18
N LEU A 46 2.09 6.65 59.70
CA LEU A 46 3.12 5.78 59.14
C LEU A 46 2.75 5.22 57.76
N ILE A 47 1.47 4.87 57.52
CA ILE A 47 0.99 4.43 56.20
C ILE A 47 1.13 5.54 55.15
N SER A 48 0.76 6.77 55.54
CA SER A 48 0.92 7.94 54.68
C SER A 48 2.41 8.24 54.40
N ALA A 49 3.26 8.07 55.42
CA ALA A 49 4.71 8.22 55.29
C ALA A 49 5.31 7.16 54.35
N ALA A 50 4.82 5.92 54.33
CA ALA A 50 5.29 4.89 53.40
C ALA A 50 5.08 5.29 51.93
N GLY A 51 3.91 5.87 51.61
CA GLY A 51 3.66 6.44 50.29
C GLY A 51 4.64 7.57 49.93
N ALA A 52 4.88 8.48 50.88
CA ALA A 52 5.79 9.60 50.69
C ALA A 52 7.26 9.15 50.50
N VAL A 53 7.74 8.21 51.31
CA VAL A 53 9.11 7.66 51.23
C VAL A 53 9.35 6.94 49.91
N PHE A 54 8.36 6.23 49.38
CA PHE A 54 8.47 5.58 48.07
C PHE A 54 8.54 6.60 46.90
N ILE A 55 7.77 7.69 46.98
CA ILE A 55 7.70 8.71 45.92
C ILE A 55 8.86 9.70 45.99
N ALA A 56 9.37 10.01 47.19
CA ALA A 56 10.39 11.04 47.40
C ALA A 56 11.60 10.94 46.45
N PRO A 57 12.18 9.75 46.18
CA PRO A 57 13.29 9.62 45.23
C PRO A 57 12.99 10.13 43.81
N PHE A 58 11.74 10.13 43.34
CA PHE A 58 11.38 10.67 42.02
C PHE A 58 11.61 12.18 41.91
N LEU A 59 11.49 12.92 43.01
CA LEU A 59 11.68 14.37 43.03
C LEU A 59 13.13 14.77 42.74
N PHE A 60 14.10 13.93 43.14
CA PHE A 60 15.50 14.33 43.18
C PHE A 60 16.45 13.36 42.47
N LEU A 61 16.14 12.06 42.35
CA LEU A 61 16.97 11.11 41.57
C LEU A 61 16.54 10.96 40.11
N SER A 62 15.31 11.34 39.73
CA SER A 62 14.86 11.15 38.34
C SER A 62 15.74 11.91 37.34
N ALA A 63 16.22 13.10 37.71
CA ALA A 63 17.11 13.92 36.88
C ALA A 63 18.44 13.24 36.57
N LEU A 64 19.08 12.70 37.61
CA LEU A 64 20.29 11.90 37.48
C LEU A 64 20.06 10.66 36.62
N GLY A 65 18.92 9.97 36.81
CA GLY A 65 18.51 8.83 35.98
C GLY A 65 18.39 9.18 34.50
N GLY A 66 17.82 10.35 34.17
CA GLY A 66 17.73 10.85 32.81
C GLY A 66 19.09 11.13 32.17
N GLN A 67 20.01 11.75 32.91
CA GLN A 67 21.37 12.01 32.42
C GLN A 67 22.16 10.72 32.20
N ILE A 68 22.09 9.77 33.13
CA ILE A 68 22.74 8.45 33.00
C ILE A 68 22.15 7.69 31.81
N ALA A 69 20.83 7.77 31.60
CA ALA A 69 20.14 7.09 30.50
C ALA A 69 20.47 7.67 29.11
N ASP A 70 20.70 8.98 28.98
CA ASP A 70 21.16 9.55 27.71
C ASP A 70 22.68 9.31 27.49
N HIS A 71 23.49 9.30 28.55
CA HIS A 71 24.95 9.09 28.50
C HIS A 71 25.35 7.62 28.21
N CYS A 72 24.68 6.65 28.81
CA CYS A 72 24.98 5.22 28.66
C CYS A 72 23.99 4.52 27.73
N ASP A 73 24.29 3.27 27.35
CA ASP A 73 23.27 2.41 26.74
C ASP A 73 22.13 2.15 27.75
N LYS A 74 20.93 2.62 27.41
CA LYS A 74 19.72 2.51 28.23
C LYS A 74 19.43 1.06 28.64
N ALA A 75 19.71 0.09 27.79
CA ALA A 75 19.52 -1.33 28.11
C ALA A 75 20.50 -1.80 29.21
N ALA A 76 21.74 -1.33 29.19
CA ALA A 76 22.73 -1.64 30.22
C ALA A 76 22.36 -0.99 31.56
N VAL A 77 21.86 0.25 31.54
CA VAL A 77 21.36 0.95 32.73
C VAL A 77 20.19 0.19 33.35
N ALA A 78 19.22 -0.25 32.52
CA ALA A 78 18.10 -1.08 32.99
C ALA A 78 18.57 -2.34 33.72
N ARG A 79 19.50 -3.10 33.13
CA ARG A 79 20.02 -4.35 33.74
C ARG A 79 20.71 -4.10 35.09
N LYS A 80 21.54 -3.05 35.18
CA LYS A 80 22.22 -2.69 36.44
C LYS A 80 21.23 -2.29 37.54
N LEU A 81 20.22 -1.51 37.20
CA LEU A 81 19.17 -1.10 38.15
C LEU A 81 18.34 -2.31 38.63
N LYS A 82 17.95 -3.21 37.72
CA LYS A 82 17.20 -4.42 38.08
C LYS A 82 18.05 -5.42 38.88
N PHE A 83 19.36 -5.45 38.69
CA PHE A 83 20.27 -6.20 39.56
C PHE A 83 20.31 -5.62 40.99
N ALA A 84 20.38 -4.30 41.12
CA ALA A 84 20.34 -3.62 42.43
C ALA A 84 19.02 -3.88 43.18
N GLU A 85 17.91 -4.07 42.45
CA GLU A 85 16.60 -4.43 43.02
C GLU A 85 16.63 -5.77 43.80
N ILE A 86 17.49 -6.72 43.43
CA ILE A 86 17.69 -7.98 44.17
C ILE A 86 18.26 -7.71 45.57
N GLY A 87 19.21 -6.77 45.67
CA GLY A 87 19.76 -6.33 46.96
C GLY A 87 18.69 -5.66 47.83
N GLY A 88 17.83 -4.82 47.22
CA GLY A 88 16.66 -4.26 47.88
C GLY A 88 15.69 -5.34 48.40
N ALA A 89 15.39 -6.36 47.59
CA ALA A 89 14.56 -7.48 47.99
C ALA A 89 15.17 -8.28 49.16
N GLY A 90 16.50 -8.44 49.19
CA GLY A 90 17.21 -9.02 50.32
C GLY A 90 17.08 -8.21 51.61
N LEU A 91 17.17 -6.87 51.52
CA LEU A 91 16.96 -5.98 52.67
C LEU A 91 15.52 -6.05 53.19
N THR A 92 14.55 -6.12 52.27
CA THR A 92 13.14 -6.37 52.61
C THR A 92 12.97 -7.69 53.36
N ALA A 93 13.57 -8.77 52.86
CA ALA A 93 13.50 -10.08 53.52
C ALA A 93 14.07 -10.02 54.95
N ALA A 94 15.20 -9.35 55.13
CA ALA A 94 15.77 -9.11 56.46
C ALA A 94 14.83 -8.28 57.35
N GLY A 95 14.24 -7.21 56.82
CA GLY A 95 13.28 -6.36 57.54
C GLY A 95 12.06 -7.13 58.04
N MET A 96 11.52 -8.05 57.23
CA MET A 96 10.40 -8.91 57.61
C MET A 96 10.78 -9.96 58.65
N VAL A 97 11.94 -10.62 58.52
CA VAL A 97 12.40 -11.61 59.51
C VAL A 97 12.68 -10.95 60.87
N LEU A 98 13.19 -9.72 60.85
CA LEU A 98 13.48 -8.93 62.05
C LEU A 98 12.26 -8.16 62.59
N SER A 99 11.11 -8.21 61.92
CA SER A 99 9.91 -7.40 62.21
C SER A 99 10.22 -5.90 62.37
N SER A 100 11.19 -5.39 61.60
CA SER A 100 11.73 -4.03 61.77
C SER A 100 11.12 -3.04 60.79
N VAL A 101 10.20 -2.21 61.28
CA VAL A 101 9.57 -1.12 60.51
C VAL A 101 10.63 -0.19 59.87
N PRO A 102 11.68 0.29 60.58
CA PRO A 102 12.70 1.15 59.97
C PRO A 102 13.46 0.50 58.80
N VAL A 103 13.79 -0.79 58.91
CA VAL A 103 14.48 -1.53 57.83
C VAL A 103 13.57 -1.67 56.61
N MET A 104 12.27 -1.88 56.82
CA MET A 104 11.28 -1.92 55.73
C MET A 104 11.10 -0.55 55.04
N PHE A 105 11.14 0.55 55.79
CA PHE A 105 11.16 1.89 55.21
C PHE A 105 12.44 2.17 54.41
N ALA A 106 13.60 1.72 54.89
CA ALA A 106 14.86 1.82 54.15
C ALA A 106 14.81 1.00 52.86
N ALA A 107 14.26 -0.22 52.89
CA ALA A 107 14.06 -1.03 51.70
C ALA A 107 13.09 -0.35 50.72
N LEU A 108 11.97 0.19 51.21
CA LEU A 108 10.99 0.93 50.39
C LEU A 108 11.62 2.15 49.71
N PHE A 109 12.51 2.87 50.41
CA PHE A 109 13.27 3.97 49.83
C PHE A 109 14.22 3.49 48.71
N ILE A 110 14.91 2.37 48.89
CA ILE A 110 15.78 1.78 47.86
C ILE A 110 14.97 1.40 46.61
N PHE A 111 13.82 0.75 46.78
CA PHE A 111 12.92 0.46 45.66
C PHE A 111 12.42 1.73 44.97
N GLY A 112 12.04 2.75 45.73
CA GLY A 112 11.69 4.06 45.19
C GLY A 112 12.83 4.70 44.39
N ALA A 113 14.07 4.60 44.87
CA ALA A 113 15.25 5.11 44.18
C ALA A 113 15.56 4.36 42.88
N VAL A 114 15.47 3.02 42.89
CA VAL A 114 15.63 2.19 41.69
C VAL A 114 14.55 2.53 40.66
N SER A 115 13.29 2.68 41.08
CA SER A 115 12.17 3.03 40.19
C SER A 115 12.29 4.47 39.64
N ALA A 116 12.77 5.42 40.43
CA ALA A 116 13.04 6.79 39.99
C ALA A 116 14.14 6.88 38.92
N LEU A 117 15.20 6.08 39.06
CA LEU A 117 16.29 5.97 38.09
C LEU A 117 15.89 5.17 36.84
N PHE A 118 14.99 4.19 36.98
CA PHE A 118 14.52 3.36 35.88
C PHE A 118 13.45 4.04 35.00
N SER A 119 12.66 4.96 35.55
CA SER A 119 11.56 5.61 34.82
C SER A 119 12.00 6.37 33.55
N PRO A 120 13.08 7.17 33.54
CA PRO A 120 13.60 7.79 32.32
C PRO A 120 14.06 6.77 31.26
N VAL A 121 14.61 5.64 31.71
CA VAL A 121 15.10 4.55 30.84
C VAL A 121 13.94 3.88 30.10
N LYS A 122 12.87 3.48 30.82
CA LYS A 122 11.79 2.70 30.22
C LYS A 122 11.04 3.46 29.13
N TYR A 123 10.76 4.75 29.33
CA TYR A 123 10.07 5.57 28.33
C TYR A 123 11.03 6.13 27.27
N GLY A 124 12.33 6.28 27.60
CA GLY A 124 13.36 6.72 26.66
C GLY A 124 13.73 5.68 25.60
N ILE A 125 13.69 4.39 25.95
CA ILE A 125 13.98 3.25 25.04
C ILE A 125 12.90 3.06 23.98
N LEU A 126 11.62 3.35 24.28
CA LEU A 126 10.51 2.99 23.38
C LEU A 126 10.69 3.56 21.96
N PRO A 127 11.04 4.85 21.76
CA PRO A 127 11.20 5.39 20.41
C PRO A 127 12.51 4.98 19.72
N ASP A 128 13.45 4.35 20.43
CA ASP A 128 14.66 3.78 19.82
C ASP A 128 14.35 2.43 19.14
N HIS A 129 13.32 1.71 19.61
CA HIS A 129 12.93 0.39 19.08
C HIS A 129 11.63 0.38 18.28
N LEU A 130 10.81 1.42 18.41
CA LEU A 130 9.46 1.48 17.84
C LEU A 130 9.32 2.70 16.93
N GLN A 131 8.49 2.55 15.89
CA GLN A 131 8.13 3.70 15.05
C GLN A 131 7.25 4.67 15.86
N LYS A 132 7.31 5.97 15.55
CA LYS A 132 6.47 7.01 16.20
C LYS A 132 4.98 6.66 16.19
N SER A 133 4.52 5.95 15.16
CA SER A 133 3.14 5.47 14.99
C SER A 133 2.72 4.38 15.98
N GLU A 134 3.67 3.66 16.57
CA GLU A 134 3.47 2.54 17.50
C GLU A 134 3.53 2.98 18.97
N LEU A 135 4.09 4.18 19.26
CA LEU A 135 4.30 4.68 20.61
C LEU A 135 3.02 4.77 21.45
N PRO A 136 1.87 5.26 20.95
CA PRO A 136 0.65 5.33 21.77
C PRO A 136 0.16 3.95 22.21
N LYS A 137 0.28 2.94 21.34
CA LYS A 137 -0.06 1.55 21.67
C LYS A 137 0.91 0.96 22.69
N ALA A 138 2.21 1.23 22.54
CA ALA A 138 3.22 0.77 23.49
C ALA A 138 3.01 1.38 24.88
N ASN A 139 2.77 2.70 24.96
CA ASN A 139 2.46 3.38 26.21
C ASN A 139 1.18 2.84 26.84
N ALA A 140 0.10 2.61 26.08
CA ALA A 140 -1.12 2.03 26.64
C ALA A 140 -0.90 0.64 27.25
N TRP A 141 -0.08 -0.22 26.63
CA TRP A 141 0.30 -1.50 27.24
C TRP A 141 1.10 -1.30 28.53
N VAL A 142 2.10 -0.42 28.51
CA VAL A 142 2.92 -0.14 29.70
C VAL A 142 2.09 0.41 30.86
N GLU A 143 1.17 1.33 30.58
CA GLU A 143 0.26 1.90 31.59
C GLU A 143 -0.71 0.84 32.13
N ALA A 144 -1.44 0.14 31.24
CA ALA A 144 -2.36 -0.91 31.66
C ALA A 144 -1.64 -2.02 32.48
N GLY A 145 -0.44 -2.42 32.01
CA GLY A 145 0.40 -3.39 32.72
C GLY A 145 0.82 -2.89 34.09
N THR A 146 1.20 -1.63 34.23
CA THR A 146 1.61 -1.03 35.51
C THR A 146 0.46 -1.02 36.51
N PHE A 147 -0.76 -0.63 36.09
CA PHE A 147 -1.93 -0.64 36.99
C PHE A 147 -2.39 -2.05 37.36
N MET A 148 -2.36 -3.01 36.43
CA MET A 148 -2.60 -4.41 36.74
C MET A 148 -1.56 -4.98 37.72
N ALA A 149 -0.29 -4.57 37.58
CA ALA A 149 0.78 -4.95 38.48
C ALA A 149 0.61 -4.34 39.89
N ILE A 150 0.21 -3.06 39.98
CA ILE A 150 -0.13 -2.39 41.25
C ILE A 150 -1.26 -3.16 41.97
N LEU A 151 -2.35 -3.47 41.26
CA LEU A 151 -3.47 -4.23 41.80
C LEU A 151 -3.04 -5.63 42.24
N GLY A 152 -2.33 -6.36 41.38
CA GLY A 152 -1.84 -7.69 41.66
C GLY A 152 -0.93 -7.75 42.89
N GLY A 153 0.00 -6.80 43.02
CA GLY A 153 0.87 -6.67 44.20
C GLY A 153 0.08 -6.37 45.47
N THR A 154 -0.93 -5.50 45.39
CA THR A 154 -1.79 -5.13 46.52
C THR A 154 -2.62 -6.31 47.02
N ILE A 155 -3.31 -7.01 46.11
CA ILE A 155 -4.14 -8.18 46.43
C ILE A 155 -3.27 -9.32 46.97
N SER A 156 -2.13 -9.59 46.32
CA SER A 156 -1.25 -10.68 46.74
C SER A 156 -0.67 -10.46 48.13
N ALA A 157 -0.31 -9.22 48.47
CA ALA A 157 0.15 -8.88 49.82
C ALA A 157 -0.95 -9.11 50.87
N GLY A 158 -2.19 -8.71 50.58
CA GLY A 158 -3.33 -8.91 51.49
C GLY A 158 -3.68 -10.38 51.71
N ILE A 159 -3.77 -11.18 50.63
CA ILE A 159 -4.03 -12.63 50.72
C ILE A 159 -2.93 -13.33 51.53
N LEU A 160 -1.67 -12.98 51.27
CA LEU A 160 -0.55 -13.60 51.94
C LEU A 160 -0.54 -13.27 53.44
N TYR A 161 -0.89 -12.03 53.81
CA TYR A 161 -1.00 -11.63 55.20
C TYR A 161 -2.15 -12.34 55.92
N ALA A 162 -3.32 -12.44 55.26
CA ALA A 162 -4.49 -13.15 55.80
C ALA A 162 -4.28 -14.65 56.02
N SER A 163 -3.32 -15.27 55.31
CA SER A 163 -3.00 -16.70 55.41
C SER A 163 -2.21 -17.09 56.67
N GLY A 164 -1.78 -16.13 57.49
CA GLY A 164 -1.05 -16.38 58.75
C GLY A 164 0.41 -16.81 58.59
N ASN A 165 0.86 -17.16 57.38
CA ASN A 165 2.25 -17.57 57.05
C ASN A 165 3.09 -16.42 56.45
N SER A 166 2.77 -15.18 56.81
CA SER A 166 3.19 -13.97 56.11
C SER A 166 4.70 -13.73 56.12
N SER A 167 5.41 -14.05 57.20
CA SER A 167 6.86 -13.81 57.31
C SER A 167 7.71 -14.83 56.53
N VAL A 168 7.27 -16.09 56.45
CA VAL A 168 8.05 -17.19 55.82
C VAL A 168 7.91 -17.22 54.31
N LEU A 169 6.71 -16.92 53.78
CA LEU A 169 6.43 -17.00 52.34
C LEU A 169 6.70 -15.69 51.60
N PHE A 170 6.70 -14.54 52.28
CA PHE A 170 6.88 -13.23 51.65
C PHE A 170 8.28 -13.03 51.05
N ALA A 171 9.32 -13.32 51.82
CA ALA A 171 10.71 -13.12 51.40
C ALA A 171 11.10 -13.95 50.15
N PRO A 172 10.78 -15.26 50.07
CA PRO A 172 11.04 -16.06 48.86
C PRO A 172 10.30 -15.52 47.62
N ILE A 173 9.04 -15.12 47.77
CA ILE A 173 8.25 -14.57 46.66
C ILE A 173 8.89 -13.27 46.15
N MET A 174 9.23 -12.35 47.05
CA MET A 174 9.86 -11.07 46.71
C MET A 174 11.20 -11.27 45.98
N ILE A 175 12.08 -12.14 46.49
CA ILE A 175 13.37 -12.43 45.85
C ILE A 175 13.17 -13.09 44.48
N SER A 176 12.22 -14.03 44.36
CA SER A 176 11.92 -14.70 43.09
C SER A 176 11.42 -13.74 42.01
N LEU A 177 10.60 -12.74 42.40
CA LEU A 177 10.11 -11.70 41.51
C LEU A 177 11.24 -10.77 41.05
N ALA A 178 12.13 -10.35 41.96
CA ALA A 178 13.30 -9.53 41.63
C ALA A 178 14.28 -10.27 40.68
N ILE A 179 14.56 -11.55 40.93
CA ILE A 179 15.39 -12.39 40.04
C ILE A 179 14.74 -12.53 38.66
N SER A 180 13.43 -12.81 38.62
CA SER A 180 12.68 -12.93 37.37
C SER A 180 12.71 -11.61 36.57
N CYS A 181 12.55 -10.48 37.26
CA CYS A 181 12.64 -9.14 36.67
C CYS A 181 14.02 -8.90 36.02
N TYR A 182 15.10 -9.27 36.73
CA TYR A 182 16.47 -9.20 36.21
C TYR A 182 16.68 -10.10 34.99
N LEU A 183 16.28 -11.37 35.05
CA LEU A 183 16.42 -12.33 33.93
C LEU A 183 15.69 -11.86 32.66
N VAL A 184 14.51 -11.27 32.80
CA VAL A 184 13.77 -10.69 31.67
C VAL A 184 14.49 -9.46 31.13
N SER A 185 15.08 -8.62 31.99
CA SER A 185 15.81 -7.41 31.58
C SER A 185 17.05 -7.70 30.72
N LEU A 186 17.65 -8.89 30.85
CA LEU A 186 18.77 -9.33 30.02
C LEU A 186 18.41 -9.45 28.54
N ARG A 187 17.13 -9.67 28.22
CA ARG A 187 16.62 -9.78 26.84
C ARG A 187 16.26 -8.44 26.21
N ILE A 188 16.42 -7.31 26.90
CA ILE A 188 16.21 -5.97 26.34
C ILE A 188 17.31 -5.69 25.29
N PRO A 189 16.97 -5.34 24.03
CA PRO A 189 17.96 -5.01 23.00
C PRO A 189 18.73 -3.73 23.35
N SER A 190 19.97 -3.60 22.86
CA SER A 190 20.81 -2.41 23.05
C SER A 190 20.34 -1.26 22.15
N THR A 191 20.42 -0.02 22.67
CA THR A 191 19.98 1.20 21.97
C THR A 191 21.12 2.15 21.59
N GLN A 192 22.37 1.80 21.90
CA GLN A 192 23.53 2.71 21.91
C GLN A 192 23.33 3.94 22.84
N ALA A 193 24.41 4.68 23.12
CA ALA A 193 24.33 5.92 23.89
C ALA A 193 23.81 7.06 23.02
N ALA A 194 22.82 7.82 23.50
CA ALA A 194 22.24 8.92 22.75
C ALA A 194 23.10 10.19 22.81
N ALA A 195 23.83 10.39 23.91
CA ALA A 195 24.73 11.52 24.14
C ALA A 195 26.00 11.04 24.89
N PRO A 196 26.93 10.34 24.21
CA PRO A 196 28.10 9.74 24.86
C PRO A 196 29.03 10.78 25.53
N ASP A 197 29.10 12.00 25.01
CA ASP A 197 29.94 13.09 25.55
C ASP A 197 29.31 13.82 26.76
N LEU A 198 28.07 13.50 27.12
CA LEU A 198 27.39 14.09 28.26
C LEU A 198 28.10 13.69 29.56
N LYS A 199 28.43 14.65 30.42
CA LYS A 199 28.93 14.38 31.78
C LYS A 199 27.77 14.45 32.78
N PRO A 200 27.37 13.35 33.42
CA PRO A 200 26.33 13.39 34.45
C PRO A 200 26.71 14.31 35.60
N ASP A 201 25.80 15.19 36.00
CA ASP A 201 25.94 16.08 37.14
C ASP A 201 25.42 15.37 38.39
N TRP A 202 26.35 14.98 39.27
CA TRP A 202 26.05 14.31 40.54
C TRP A 202 25.42 15.24 41.58
N ASN A 203 25.44 16.56 41.36
CA ASN A 203 24.70 17.49 42.20
C ASN A 203 23.21 17.40 41.88
N ILE A 204 22.48 16.70 42.73
CA ILE A 204 21.05 16.41 42.58
C ILE A 204 20.20 17.69 42.36
N VAL A 205 20.43 18.74 43.15
CA VAL A 205 19.64 19.98 43.05
C VAL A 205 19.94 20.72 41.75
N ARG A 206 21.22 20.82 41.37
CA ARG A 206 21.63 21.45 40.10
C ARG A 206 21.15 20.65 38.89
N SER A 207 21.21 19.32 38.97
CA SER A 207 20.72 18.40 37.95
C SER A 207 19.22 18.55 37.73
N THR A 208 18.41 18.52 38.79
CA THR A 208 16.95 18.71 38.71
C THR A 208 16.56 20.10 38.21
N THR A 209 17.19 21.16 38.73
CA THR A 209 16.90 22.54 38.28
C THR A 209 17.31 22.77 36.82
N GLY A 210 18.42 22.18 36.39
CA GLY A 210 18.90 22.23 35.00
C GLY A 210 17.91 21.59 34.02
N ILE A 211 17.49 20.35 34.27
CA ILE A 211 16.55 19.67 33.36
C ILE A 211 15.17 20.32 33.32
N LEU A 212 14.70 20.89 34.44
CA LEU A 212 13.43 21.62 34.48
C LEU A 212 13.54 22.89 33.64
N ARG A 213 14.65 23.62 33.74
CA ARG A 213 14.92 24.79 32.89
C ARG A 213 14.93 24.42 31.41
N ASP A 214 15.58 23.31 31.05
CA ASP A 214 15.63 22.82 29.67
C ASP A 214 14.23 22.40 29.16
N LEU A 215 13.43 21.77 30.02
CA LEU A 215 12.05 21.39 29.71
C LEU A 215 11.16 22.61 29.47
N PHE A 216 11.27 23.64 30.33
CA PHE A 216 10.49 24.88 30.22
C PHE A 216 10.99 25.82 29.11
N ALA A 217 12.19 25.60 28.56
CA ALA A 217 12.68 26.34 27.40
C ALA A 217 11.92 26.00 26.11
N ASP A 218 11.33 24.81 26.02
CA ASP A 218 10.49 24.38 24.89
C ASP A 218 9.01 24.45 25.30
N ASN A 219 8.30 25.47 24.81
CA ASN A 219 6.88 25.69 25.11
C ASN A 219 5.99 24.48 24.80
N ARG A 220 6.33 23.70 23.76
CA ARG A 220 5.55 22.52 23.37
C ARG A 220 5.74 21.40 24.38
N LEU A 221 6.99 21.10 24.74
CA LEU A 221 7.31 20.07 25.73
C LEU A 221 6.86 20.45 27.14
N ALA A 222 7.02 21.71 27.54
CA ALA A 222 6.59 22.23 28.83
C ALA A 222 5.09 22.04 29.07
N ARG A 223 4.27 22.41 28.09
CA ARG A 223 2.81 22.24 28.15
C ARG A 223 2.43 20.77 28.26
N THR A 224 3.03 19.91 27.44
CA THR A 224 2.78 18.47 27.50
C THR A 224 3.18 17.88 28.85
N ALA A 225 4.33 18.26 29.40
CA ALA A 225 4.79 17.80 30.71
C ALA A 225 3.86 18.27 31.85
N LEU A 226 3.33 19.50 31.78
CA LEU A 226 2.32 19.99 32.73
C LEU A 226 1.03 19.17 32.64
N MET A 227 0.55 18.84 31.44
CA MET A 227 -0.63 17.98 31.25
C MET A 227 -0.42 16.59 31.85
N THR A 228 0.76 16.00 31.63
CA THR A 228 1.13 14.70 32.23
C THR A 228 1.22 14.80 33.75
N SER A 229 1.81 15.86 34.27
CA SER A 229 1.94 16.08 35.72
C SER A 229 0.58 16.30 36.40
N TRP A 230 -0.38 16.89 35.68
CA TRP A 230 -1.76 17.05 36.13
C TRP A 230 -2.46 15.70 36.39
N PHE A 231 -2.29 14.72 35.50
CA PHE A 231 -2.81 13.37 35.71
C PHE A 231 -2.32 12.77 37.04
N TRP A 232 -1.02 12.85 37.30
CA TRP A 232 -0.41 12.30 38.51
C TRP A 232 -0.90 13.01 39.78
N LEU A 233 -1.05 14.34 39.74
CA LEU A 233 -1.64 15.11 40.83
C LEU A 233 -3.06 14.65 41.15
N ILE A 234 -3.95 14.60 40.15
CA ILE A 234 -5.35 14.21 40.35
C ILE A 234 -5.45 12.75 40.80
N GLY A 235 -4.67 11.85 40.19
CA GLY A 235 -4.60 10.45 40.59
C GLY A 235 -4.16 10.30 42.04
N ALA A 236 -3.14 11.04 42.48
CA ALA A 236 -2.71 11.02 43.88
C ALA A 236 -3.81 11.48 44.84
N LEU A 237 -4.47 12.61 44.54
CA LEU A 237 -5.54 13.16 45.38
C LEU A 237 -6.73 12.19 45.50
N VAL A 238 -7.23 11.66 44.36
CA VAL A 238 -8.37 10.72 44.36
C VAL A 238 -8.02 9.45 45.14
N MET A 239 -6.84 8.89 44.93
CA MET A 239 -6.39 7.66 45.60
C MET A 239 -6.13 7.86 47.10
N SER A 240 -5.74 9.06 47.52
CA SER A 240 -5.57 9.41 48.94
C SER A 240 -6.89 9.59 49.67
N VAL A 241 -7.94 10.07 49.00
CA VAL A 241 -9.26 10.30 49.61
C VAL A 241 -10.12 9.02 49.59
N LEU A 242 -9.90 8.11 48.65
CA LEU A 242 -10.69 6.89 48.48
C LEU A 242 -10.83 6.03 49.76
N PRO A 243 -9.76 5.71 50.52
CA PRO A 243 -9.90 4.94 51.76
C PRO A 243 -10.76 5.65 52.81
N VAL A 244 -10.68 6.99 52.86
CA VAL A 244 -11.47 7.83 53.77
C VAL A 244 -12.94 7.77 53.39
N ILE A 245 -13.28 7.90 52.11
CA ILE A 245 -14.67 7.77 51.61
C ILE A 245 -15.25 6.39 51.97
N VAL A 246 -14.49 5.33 51.72
CA VAL A 246 -14.97 3.96 51.98
C VAL A 246 -15.21 3.73 53.47
N LYS A 247 -14.27 4.14 54.33
CA LYS A 247 -14.35 3.89 55.77
C LYS A 247 -15.34 4.81 56.48
N GLU A 248 -15.26 6.11 56.24
CA GLU A 248 -16.00 7.12 57.01
C GLU A 248 -17.37 7.45 56.42
N THR A 249 -17.57 7.29 55.10
CA THR A 249 -18.84 7.61 54.43
C THR A 249 -19.67 6.38 54.08
N LEU A 250 -19.05 5.34 53.50
CA LEU A 250 -19.76 4.13 53.05
C LEU A 250 -19.87 3.03 54.13
N GLY A 251 -19.07 3.11 55.19
CA GLY A 251 -18.97 2.09 56.24
C GLY A 251 -18.30 0.79 55.80
N GLY A 252 -17.50 0.81 54.72
CA GLY A 252 -16.85 -0.36 54.15
C GLY A 252 -15.51 -0.72 54.82
N GLY A 253 -15.19 -2.01 54.86
CA GLY A 253 -13.89 -2.53 55.32
C GLY A 253 -12.82 -2.57 54.22
N GLU A 254 -11.72 -3.28 54.47
CA GLU A 254 -10.56 -3.35 53.56
C GLU A 254 -10.87 -3.96 52.19
N LEU A 255 -11.75 -4.97 52.13
CA LEU A 255 -12.20 -5.57 50.87
C LEU A 255 -12.96 -4.57 49.99
N ALA A 256 -13.69 -3.62 50.60
CA ALA A 256 -14.38 -2.56 49.87
C ALA A 256 -13.38 -1.58 49.22
N VAL A 257 -12.31 -1.20 49.94
CA VAL A 257 -11.24 -0.37 49.35
C VAL A 257 -10.59 -1.12 48.19
N THR A 258 -10.30 -2.41 48.37
CA THR A 258 -9.70 -3.27 47.33
C THR A 258 -10.60 -3.38 46.08
N TRP A 259 -11.92 -3.44 46.26
CA TRP A 259 -12.88 -3.41 45.15
C TRP A 259 -12.75 -2.15 44.30
N PHE A 260 -12.78 -0.96 44.92
CA PHE A 260 -12.64 0.30 44.17
C PHE A 260 -11.27 0.42 43.49
N LEU A 261 -10.20 -0.05 44.14
CA LEU A 261 -8.87 -0.14 43.53
C LEU A 261 -8.86 -1.08 42.31
N ALA A 262 -9.57 -2.20 42.38
CA ALA A 262 -9.70 -3.13 41.27
C ALA A 262 -10.48 -2.52 40.09
N VAL A 263 -11.63 -1.89 40.39
CA VAL A 263 -12.43 -1.15 39.40
C VAL A 263 -11.59 -0.08 38.71
N PHE A 264 -10.84 0.70 39.49
CA PHE A 264 -9.96 1.75 38.99
C PHE A 264 -8.85 1.20 38.07
N ALA A 265 -8.15 0.14 38.49
CA ALA A 265 -7.07 -0.46 37.72
C ALA A 265 -7.54 -1.09 36.40
N VAL A 266 -8.66 -1.83 36.40
CA VAL A 266 -9.25 -2.40 35.18
C VAL A 266 -9.71 -1.29 34.23
N SER A 267 -10.32 -0.24 34.78
CA SER A 267 -10.84 0.88 34.00
C SER A 267 -9.73 1.72 33.36
N ILE A 268 -8.59 1.91 34.02
CA ILE A 268 -7.41 2.51 33.38
C ILE A 268 -6.91 1.65 32.21
N GLY A 269 -6.95 0.32 32.32
CA GLY A 269 -6.60 -0.56 31.21
C GLY A 269 -7.49 -0.34 29.98
N ILE A 270 -8.82 -0.24 30.21
CA ILE A 270 -9.81 0.05 29.16
C ILE A 270 -9.57 1.44 28.56
N GLY A 271 -9.41 2.46 29.41
CA GLY A 271 -9.15 3.83 28.98
C GLY A 271 -7.82 3.97 28.23
N SER A 272 -6.80 3.22 28.61
CA SER A 272 -5.50 3.20 27.92
C SER A 272 -5.63 2.59 26.53
N ALA A 273 -6.40 1.49 26.39
CA ALA A 273 -6.70 0.91 25.09
C ALA A 273 -7.49 1.87 24.18
N LEU A 274 -8.47 2.60 24.74
CA LEU A 274 -9.22 3.63 24.04
C LEU A 274 -8.31 4.79 23.60
N ALA A 275 -7.46 5.29 24.49
CA ALA A 275 -6.50 6.36 24.21
C ALA A 275 -5.50 5.97 23.11
N ALA A 276 -4.98 4.74 23.15
CA ALA A 276 -4.11 4.19 22.11
C ALA A 276 -4.82 4.02 20.77
N TRP A 277 -6.10 3.67 20.77
CA TRP A 277 -6.90 3.56 19.56
C TRP A 277 -7.14 4.94 18.93
N LEU A 278 -7.55 5.94 19.72
CA LEU A 278 -7.74 7.32 19.27
C LEU A 278 -6.43 7.97 18.80
N SER A 279 -5.32 7.65 19.47
CA SER A 279 -4.00 8.23 19.16
C SER A 279 -3.16 7.38 18.22
N ALA A 280 -3.72 6.32 17.62
CA ALA A 280 -2.94 5.42 16.79
C ALA A 280 -2.30 6.16 15.59
N GLY A 281 -1.01 5.98 15.35
CA GLY A 281 -0.36 6.40 14.11
C GLY A 281 0.00 7.87 13.94
N ARG A 282 -0.47 8.78 14.80
CA ARG A 282 0.03 10.17 14.97
C ARG A 282 -0.20 10.58 16.42
N VAL A 283 0.72 11.36 16.97
CA VAL A 283 0.52 11.97 18.28
C VAL A 283 -0.56 13.05 18.17
N VAL A 284 -1.73 12.78 18.76
CA VAL A 284 -2.85 13.71 18.90
C VAL A 284 -3.02 14.02 20.39
N LEU A 285 -3.38 15.26 20.75
CA LEU A 285 -3.54 15.67 22.15
C LEU A 285 -4.98 16.04 22.51
N LEU A 286 -5.87 16.18 21.53
CA LEU A 286 -7.28 16.45 21.80
C LEU A 286 -7.93 15.45 22.78
N PRO A 287 -7.68 14.12 22.73
CA PRO A 287 -8.23 13.19 23.71
C PRO A 287 -7.85 13.54 25.16
N SER A 288 -6.72 14.21 25.38
CA SER A 288 -6.26 14.61 26.71
C SER A 288 -7.04 15.79 27.28
N ALA A 289 -7.42 16.76 26.44
CA ALA A 289 -8.31 17.84 26.85
C ALA A 289 -9.72 17.30 27.15
N ILE A 290 -10.23 16.38 26.31
CA ILE A 290 -11.52 15.71 26.53
C ILE A 290 -11.48 14.86 27.81
N GLY A 291 -10.41 14.09 28.02
CA GLY A 291 -10.20 13.31 29.24
C GLY A 291 -10.23 14.20 30.49
N THR A 292 -9.61 15.37 30.45
CA THR A 292 -9.64 16.32 31.57
C THR A 292 -11.04 16.89 31.84
N ALA A 293 -11.83 17.14 30.78
CA ALA A 293 -13.22 17.55 30.96
C ALA A 293 -14.07 16.41 31.56
N LEU A 294 -13.84 15.16 31.14
CA LEU A 294 -14.51 14.00 31.72
C LEU A 294 -14.11 13.76 33.19
N LEU A 295 -12.84 14.01 33.55
CA LEU A 295 -12.41 14.01 34.96
C LEU A 295 -13.24 14.97 35.81
N ALA A 296 -13.55 16.16 35.29
CA ALA A 296 -14.38 17.14 35.99
C ALA A 296 -15.81 16.62 36.20
N VAL A 297 -16.40 16.00 35.17
CA VAL A 297 -17.77 15.46 35.22
C VAL A 297 -17.88 14.33 36.24
N PHE A 298 -17.02 13.32 36.17
CA PHE A 298 -17.06 12.19 37.10
C PHE A 298 -16.64 12.57 38.52
N ALA A 299 -15.76 13.55 38.70
CA ALA A 299 -15.44 14.08 40.03
C ALA A 299 -16.63 14.81 40.65
N ALA A 300 -17.41 15.56 39.84
CA ALA A 300 -18.63 16.22 40.28
C ALA A 300 -19.73 15.22 40.64
N ASP A 301 -19.94 14.18 39.83
CA ASP A 301 -20.93 13.13 40.13
C ASP A 301 -20.54 12.32 41.38
N ALA A 302 -19.25 12.03 41.55
CA ALA A 302 -18.74 11.42 42.77
C ALA A 302 -18.98 12.32 44.00
N ALA A 303 -18.70 13.63 43.89
CA ALA A 303 -18.95 14.59 44.96
C ALA A 303 -20.44 14.63 45.36
N TYR A 304 -21.33 14.65 44.36
CA TYR A 304 -22.78 14.59 44.55
C TYR A 304 -23.20 13.30 45.27
N THR A 305 -22.71 12.14 44.80
CA THR A 305 -22.98 10.83 45.40
C THR A 305 -22.50 10.74 46.86
N ILE A 306 -21.35 11.34 47.18
CA ILE A 306 -20.79 11.35 48.54
C ILE A 306 -21.55 12.32 49.45
N ALA A 307 -22.03 13.45 48.92
CA ALA A 307 -22.72 14.48 49.70
C ALA A 307 -24.10 14.01 50.22
N ASP A 308 -24.81 13.17 49.47
CA ASP A 308 -26.13 12.63 49.84
C ASP A 308 -26.03 11.45 50.84
N LEU A 309 -24.82 11.00 51.21
CA LEU A 309 -24.63 9.86 52.10
C LEU A 309 -24.55 10.27 53.58
N SER A 310 -25.42 9.66 54.40
CA SER A 310 -25.28 9.70 55.86
C SER A 310 -24.30 8.62 56.33
N PRO A 311 -23.41 8.89 57.31
CA PRO A 311 -22.46 7.91 57.83
C PRO A 311 -23.21 6.77 58.52
N ASN A 312 -23.41 5.67 57.81
CA ASN A 312 -24.02 4.45 58.35
C ASN A 312 -22.93 3.39 58.57
N LEU A 313 -22.80 2.92 59.81
CA LEU A 313 -21.95 1.79 60.17
C LEU A 313 -22.53 0.52 59.55
N PHE A 314 -21.87 -0.01 58.52
CA PHE A 314 -22.30 -1.22 57.83
C PHE A 314 -21.89 -2.48 58.63
N ALA A 315 -22.86 -3.36 58.91
CA ALA A 315 -22.67 -4.63 59.61
C ALA A 315 -23.04 -5.86 58.73
N GLY A 316 -23.03 -5.72 57.40
CA GLY A 316 -23.41 -6.77 56.44
C GLY A 316 -22.23 -7.47 55.75
N SER A 317 -22.53 -8.43 54.87
CA SER A 317 -21.50 -9.15 54.09
C SER A 317 -20.91 -8.30 52.96
N PHE A 318 -19.72 -8.65 52.44
CA PHE A 318 -19.09 -7.94 51.30
C PHE A 318 -19.99 -7.92 50.06
N THR A 319 -20.75 -8.99 49.82
CA THR A 319 -21.69 -9.10 48.71
C THR A 319 -22.83 -8.10 48.82
N ASP A 320 -23.32 -7.87 50.04
CA ASP A 320 -24.35 -6.87 50.31
C ASP A 320 -23.81 -5.45 50.10
N PHE A 321 -22.55 -5.22 50.47
CA PHE A 321 -21.88 -3.93 50.28
C PHE A 321 -21.81 -3.54 48.79
N ILE A 322 -21.31 -4.43 47.93
CA ILE A 322 -21.14 -4.15 46.48
C ILE A 322 -22.47 -4.04 45.72
N SER A 323 -23.55 -4.55 46.30
CA SER A 323 -24.90 -4.52 45.70
C SER A 323 -25.65 -3.21 45.99
N ARG A 324 -25.13 -2.35 46.88
CA ARG A 324 -25.74 -1.05 47.21
C ARG A 324 -25.69 -0.09 46.02
N ALA A 325 -26.79 0.63 45.80
CA ALA A 325 -26.90 1.58 44.70
C ALA A 325 -25.81 2.67 44.75
N GLU A 326 -25.46 3.15 45.94
CA GLU A 326 -24.46 4.22 46.10
C GLU A 326 -23.04 3.70 45.82
N VAL A 327 -22.74 2.45 46.19
CA VAL A 327 -21.46 1.79 45.89
C VAL A 327 -21.32 1.51 44.40
N ILE A 328 -22.39 1.08 43.72
CA ILE A 328 -22.40 0.88 42.27
C ILE A 328 -22.17 2.22 41.55
N ARG A 329 -22.88 3.28 41.94
CA ARG A 329 -22.71 4.61 41.32
C ARG A 329 -21.30 5.14 41.51
N LEU A 330 -20.77 5.11 42.74
CA LEU A 330 -19.39 5.52 42.99
C LEU A 330 -18.38 4.63 42.23
N SER A 331 -18.68 3.34 42.02
CA SER A 331 -17.83 2.46 41.21
C SER A 331 -17.79 2.90 39.75
N VAL A 332 -18.93 3.34 39.21
CA VAL A 332 -19.01 3.93 37.87
C VAL A 332 -18.22 5.24 37.81
N ASP A 333 -18.31 6.10 38.82
CA ASP A 333 -17.53 7.34 38.88
C ASP A 333 -16.03 7.08 38.96
N MET A 334 -15.60 6.13 39.80
CA MET A 334 -14.20 5.72 39.88
C MET A 334 -13.71 5.12 38.56
N ALA A 335 -14.53 4.32 37.88
CA ALA A 335 -14.24 3.81 36.55
C ALA A 335 -14.12 4.93 35.52
N GLY A 336 -15.05 5.89 35.55
CA GLY A 336 -15.06 7.06 34.68
C GLY A 336 -13.83 7.95 34.87
N LEU A 337 -13.45 8.24 36.12
CA LEU A 337 -12.22 8.96 36.47
C LEU A 337 -10.97 8.23 35.95
N ALA A 338 -10.91 6.92 36.12
CA ALA A 338 -9.81 6.09 35.63
C ALA A 338 -9.69 6.12 34.09
N ILE A 339 -10.81 5.93 33.37
CA ILE A 339 -10.83 5.98 31.90
C ILE A 339 -10.44 7.38 31.40
N ALA A 340 -10.99 8.42 32.01
CA ALA A 340 -10.71 9.81 31.68
C ALA A 340 -9.24 10.19 31.93
N GLY A 341 -8.66 9.73 33.05
CA GLY A 341 -7.24 9.87 33.36
C GLY A 341 -6.35 9.18 32.32
N ALA A 342 -6.74 7.99 31.84
CA ALA A 342 -6.01 7.29 30.80
C ALA A 342 -6.00 8.05 29.44
N LEU A 343 -7.12 8.70 29.10
CA LEU A 343 -7.22 9.59 27.92
C LEU A 343 -6.31 10.84 28.04
N LEU A 344 -5.97 11.26 29.26
CA LEU A 344 -5.01 12.32 29.53
C LEU A 344 -3.56 11.84 29.46
N VAL A 345 -3.21 10.77 30.19
CA VAL A 345 -1.81 10.35 30.37
C VAL A 345 -1.21 9.70 29.12
N VAL A 346 -1.94 8.83 28.42
CA VAL A 346 -1.38 8.06 27.28
C VAL A 346 -0.97 8.95 26.11
N PRO A 347 -1.80 9.90 25.63
CA PRO A 347 -1.41 10.74 24.49
C PRO A 347 -0.34 11.76 24.88
N THR A 348 -0.38 12.30 26.11
CA THR A 348 0.62 13.27 26.58
C THR A 348 2.00 12.64 26.76
N PHE A 349 2.10 11.43 27.31
CA PHE A 349 3.38 10.71 27.37
C PHE A 349 3.92 10.34 25.98
N ALA A 350 3.05 9.86 25.09
CA ALA A 350 3.44 9.56 23.71
C ALA A 350 3.96 10.81 22.98
N ALA A 351 3.35 11.97 23.24
CA ALA A 351 3.81 13.26 22.71
C ALA A 351 5.17 13.66 23.26
N LEU A 352 5.37 13.57 24.58
CA LEU A 352 6.63 13.91 25.23
C LEU A 352 7.79 13.07 24.64
N GLN A 353 7.57 11.77 24.42
CA GLN A 353 8.56 10.85 23.84
C GLN A 353 8.85 11.15 22.36
N ALA A 354 7.82 11.43 21.57
CA ALA A 354 7.93 11.62 20.13
C ALA A 354 8.52 12.99 19.74
N TRP A 355 8.30 14.02 20.55
CA TRP A 355 8.75 15.39 20.28
C TRP A 355 10.09 15.71 20.91
N ALA A 356 10.51 14.96 21.93
CA ALA A 356 11.84 15.12 22.51
C ALA A 356 12.92 14.67 21.53
N VAL A 357 13.93 15.54 21.38
CA VAL A 357 15.10 15.30 20.52
C VAL A 357 15.89 14.10 21.07
N PRO A 358 16.35 13.16 20.22
CA PRO A 358 16.93 11.89 20.67
C PRO A 358 18.02 12.01 21.76
N GLU A 359 18.89 13.01 21.69
CA GLU A 359 20.05 13.21 22.58
C GLU A 359 19.67 13.74 23.99
N ARG A 360 18.43 14.18 24.17
CA ARG A 360 17.91 14.70 25.46
C ARG A 360 16.61 14.03 25.89
N ARG A 361 16.23 12.93 25.24
CA ARG A 361 14.90 12.33 25.43
C ARG A 361 14.69 11.83 26.86
N ALA A 362 15.66 11.10 27.43
CA ALA A 362 15.50 10.58 28.79
C ALA A 362 15.51 11.72 29.81
N ARG A 363 16.30 12.79 29.59
CA ARG A 363 16.27 14.00 30.42
C ARG A 363 14.92 14.74 30.38
N THR A 364 14.29 14.87 29.21
CA THR A 364 12.96 15.47 29.10
C THR A 364 11.91 14.67 29.89
N ILE A 365 11.96 13.34 29.78
CA ILE A 365 11.07 12.44 30.55
C ILE A 365 11.34 12.57 32.06
N ALA A 366 12.61 12.61 32.46
CA ALA A 366 13.00 12.83 33.85
C ALA A 366 12.46 14.16 34.39
N GLY A 367 12.49 15.23 33.59
CA GLY A 367 11.96 16.54 33.97
C GLY A 367 10.45 16.50 34.21
N ALA A 368 9.71 15.80 33.33
CA ALA A 368 8.28 15.60 33.51
C ALA A 368 7.96 14.75 34.75
N ASN A 369 8.75 13.71 35.03
CA ASN A 369 8.57 12.89 36.24
C ASN A 369 8.84 13.70 37.52
N ALA A 370 9.91 14.50 37.55
CA ALA A 370 10.25 15.34 38.70
C ALA A 370 9.16 16.41 38.95
N LEU A 371 8.64 17.02 37.87
CA LEU A 371 7.52 17.97 37.95
C LEU A 371 6.26 17.30 38.49
N GLY A 372 5.90 16.11 37.99
CA GLY A 372 4.78 15.31 38.48
C GLY A 372 4.91 14.96 39.96
N ALA A 373 6.07 14.45 40.38
CA ALA A 373 6.35 14.14 41.78
C ALA A 373 6.23 15.38 42.68
N GLY A 374 6.78 16.53 42.24
CA GLY A 374 6.65 17.80 42.96
C GLY A 374 5.20 18.23 43.16
N LEU A 375 4.38 18.17 42.10
CA LEU A 375 2.95 18.49 42.20
C LEU A 375 2.21 17.52 43.12
N MET A 376 2.46 16.22 43.03
CA MET A 376 1.86 15.21 43.92
C MET A 376 2.21 15.50 45.39
N THR A 377 3.47 15.83 45.70
CA THR A 377 3.89 16.17 47.07
C THR A 377 3.17 17.41 47.58
N VAL A 378 3.13 18.49 46.80
CA VAL A 378 2.43 19.73 47.19
C VAL A 378 0.93 19.49 47.37
N GLY A 379 0.30 18.77 46.43
CA GLY A 379 -1.12 18.41 46.51
C GLY A 379 -1.45 17.53 47.71
N GLY A 380 -0.62 16.53 48.01
CA GLY A 380 -0.79 15.65 49.18
C GLY A 380 -0.68 16.41 50.50
N VAL A 381 0.28 17.33 50.63
CA VAL A 381 0.41 18.19 51.82
C VAL A 381 -0.80 19.12 51.95
N ALA A 382 -1.26 19.73 50.85
CA ALA A 382 -2.44 20.58 50.84
C ALA A 382 -3.70 19.80 51.26
N LEU A 383 -3.86 18.56 50.78
CA LEU A 383 -4.95 17.67 51.16
C LEU A 383 -4.87 17.29 52.65
N ALA A 384 -3.70 16.91 53.16
CA ALA A 384 -3.52 16.58 54.57
C ALA A 384 -3.84 17.77 55.49
N TYR A 385 -3.45 18.99 55.07
CA TYR A 385 -3.81 20.21 55.78
C TYR A 385 -5.32 20.50 55.73
N ALA A 386 -5.95 20.31 54.58
CA ALA A 386 -7.40 20.46 54.43
C ALA A 386 -8.18 19.45 55.30
N GLN A 387 -7.72 18.20 55.37
CA GLN A 387 -8.30 17.17 56.25
C GLN A 387 -8.14 17.54 57.73
N LYS A 388 -7.00 18.12 58.12
CA LYS A 388 -6.79 18.64 59.49
C LYS A 388 -7.76 19.79 59.84
N LEU A 389 -8.18 20.57 58.85
CA LEU A 389 -9.19 21.63 59.01
C LEU A 389 -10.65 21.10 59.00
N GLY A 390 -10.85 19.78 58.90
CA GLY A 390 -12.18 19.17 58.91
C GLY A 390 -12.92 19.24 57.57
N VAL A 391 -12.20 19.48 56.45
CA VAL A 391 -12.82 19.50 55.11
C VAL A 391 -13.31 18.10 54.75
N THR A 392 -14.60 17.99 54.38
CA THR A 392 -15.23 16.70 54.06
C THR A 392 -14.73 16.12 52.73
N PRO A 393 -14.71 14.78 52.55
CA PRO A 393 -14.34 14.15 51.28
C PRO A 393 -15.18 14.63 50.08
N ALA A 394 -16.48 14.89 50.27
CA ALA A 394 -17.34 15.47 49.23
C ALA A 394 -16.83 16.84 48.75
N THR A 395 -16.43 17.71 49.69
CA THR A 395 -15.88 19.03 49.36
C THR A 395 -14.56 18.91 48.58
N VAL A 396 -13.70 17.96 48.96
CA VAL A 396 -12.46 17.69 48.24
C VAL A 396 -12.76 17.26 46.79
N MET A 397 -13.72 16.36 46.58
CA MET A 397 -14.13 15.94 45.23
C MET A 397 -14.73 17.10 44.40
N THR A 398 -15.49 18.00 45.02
CA THR A 398 -16.00 19.23 44.36
C THR A 398 -14.87 20.15 43.92
N VAL A 399 -13.84 20.34 44.76
CA VAL A 399 -12.65 21.13 44.41
C VAL A 399 -11.89 20.47 43.26
N ILE A 400 -11.70 19.15 43.29
CA ILE A 400 -11.09 18.38 42.20
C ILE A 400 -11.90 18.56 40.90
N ALA A 401 -13.22 18.55 40.95
CA ALA A 401 -14.07 18.79 39.79
C ALA A 401 -13.87 20.19 39.20
N GLY A 402 -13.89 21.23 40.04
CA GLY A 402 -13.65 22.61 39.62
C GLY A 402 -12.25 22.83 39.04
N MET A 403 -11.22 22.26 39.66
CA MET A 403 -9.85 22.28 39.16
C MET A 403 -9.74 21.64 37.77
N ASN A 404 -10.38 20.48 37.56
CA ASN A 404 -10.37 19.80 36.26
C ASN A 404 -11.18 20.55 35.20
N ALA A 405 -12.30 21.20 35.55
CA ALA A 405 -13.05 22.02 34.61
C ALA A 405 -12.22 23.20 34.11
N ALA A 406 -11.53 23.91 35.01
CA ALA A 406 -10.62 24.99 34.66
C ALA A 406 -9.44 24.49 33.82
N ALA A 407 -8.81 23.39 34.24
CA ALA A 407 -7.71 22.77 33.51
C ALA A 407 -8.11 22.33 32.10
N ALA A 408 -9.31 21.77 31.91
CA ALA A 408 -9.80 21.35 30.59
C ALA A 408 -9.92 22.54 29.62
N VAL A 409 -10.45 23.68 30.08
CA VAL A 409 -10.55 24.91 29.27
C VAL A 409 -9.16 25.46 28.91
N LEU A 410 -8.24 25.46 29.88
CA LEU A 410 -6.85 25.90 29.64
C LEU A 410 -6.11 24.96 28.69
N MET A 411 -6.23 23.65 28.87
CA MET A 411 -5.63 22.64 28.01
C MET A 411 -6.14 22.73 26.58
N PHE A 412 -7.44 22.96 26.39
CA PHE A 412 -8.02 23.14 25.06
C PHE A 412 -7.49 24.40 24.36
N LYS A 413 -7.37 25.53 25.09
CA LYS A 413 -6.84 26.80 24.54
C LYS A 413 -5.33 26.76 24.24
N CYS A 414 -4.57 26.05 25.06
CA CYS A 414 -3.10 25.98 24.96
C CYS A 414 -2.61 24.72 24.24
N LEU A 415 -3.51 23.94 23.62
CA LEU A 415 -3.19 22.67 22.97
C LEU A 415 -2.05 22.87 21.95
N PRO A 416 -0.95 22.12 22.05
CA PRO A 416 0.15 22.25 21.09
C PRO A 416 -0.17 21.74 19.68
N THR A 417 -1.23 20.93 19.53
CA THR A 417 -1.73 20.43 18.24
C THR A 417 -2.96 21.21 17.79
N ASP A 418 -3.30 21.10 16.51
CA ASP A 418 -4.53 21.67 15.96
C ASP A 418 -5.73 20.73 16.28
N PRO A 419 -6.73 21.17 17.07
CA PRO A 419 -7.84 20.30 17.46
C PRO A 419 -8.65 19.76 16.27
N PHE A 420 -8.78 20.54 15.20
CA PHE A 420 -9.54 20.14 14.02
C PHE A 420 -8.82 19.03 13.24
N ARG A 421 -7.49 19.13 13.10
CA ARG A 421 -6.68 18.06 12.49
C ARG A 421 -6.62 16.82 13.36
N ASP A 422 -6.60 16.98 14.68
CA ASP A 422 -6.68 15.84 15.60
C ASP A 422 -8.01 15.08 15.39
N ILE A 423 -9.15 15.79 15.28
CA ILE A 423 -10.46 15.19 14.96
C ILE A 423 -10.42 14.46 13.61
N LEU A 424 -9.92 15.12 12.55
CA LEU A 424 -9.85 14.49 11.22
C LEU A 424 -8.95 13.25 11.24
N SER A 425 -7.79 13.32 11.88
CA SER A 425 -6.87 12.20 12.02
C SER A 425 -7.54 11.05 12.77
N ILE A 426 -8.25 11.33 13.87
CA ILE A 426 -9.05 10.33 14.59
C ILE A 426 -10.08 9.71 13.64
N ILE A 427 -10.87 10.51 12.92
CA ILE A 427 -11.92 10.00 12.01
C ILE A 427 -11.34 9.04 10.97
N TYR A 428 -10.29 9.43 10.25
CA TYR A 428 -9.68 8.59 9.21
C TYR A 428 -9.04 7.32 9.79
N ARG A 429 -8.47 7.38 10.99
CA ARG A 429 -7.76 6.23 11.57
C ARG A 429 -8.70 5.27 12.31
N ALA A 430 -9.61 5.81 13.11
CA ALA A 430 -10.60 5.07 13.88
C ALA A 430 -11.62 4.37 12.98
N PHE A 431 -12.24 5.12 12.05
CA PHE A 431 -13.34 4.60 11.24
C PHE A 431 -12.84 4.06 9.90
N PHE A 432 -12.03 4.83 9.17
CA PHE A 432 -11.52 4.42 7.86
C PHE A 432 -10.28 3.51 7.93
N ARG A 433 -9.78 3.19 9.13
CA ARG A 433 -8.59 2.32 9.33
C ARG A 433 -7.42 2.75 8.45
N MET A 434 -7.19 4.06 8.38
CA MET A 434 -6.19 4.66 7.50
C MET A 434 -4.79 4.13 7.80
N GLU A 435 -4.15 3.58 6.76
CA GLU A 435 -2.74 3.18 6.78
C GLU A 435 -1.95 4.14 5.89
N VAL A 436 -0.89 4.74 6.44
CA VAL A 436 0.03 5.60 5.69
C VAL A 436 1.36 4.88 5.54
N ARG A 437 1.89 4.79 4.32
CA ARG A 437 3.19 4.21 3.97
C ARG A 437 4.08 5.29 3.34
N GLY A 438 5.36 5.31 3.70
CA GLY A 438 6.32 6.29 3.17
C GLY A 438 6.19 7.68 3.80
N LEU A 439 5.75 7.77 5.06
CA LEU A 439 5.59 9.06 5.75
C LEU A 439 6.94 9.78 5.89
N GLU A 440 8.01 9.02 6.05
CA GLU A 440 9.41 9.46 6.05
C GLU A 440 9.80 10.25 4.79
N ASN A 441 9.19 9.98 3.63
CA ASN A 441 9.47 10.71 2.39
C ASN A 441 9.00 12.17 2.44
N LEU A 442 8.10 12.53 3.36
CA LEU A 442 7.70 13.92 3.57
C LEU A 442 8.82 14.72 4.24
N ASP A 443 9.56 14.10 5.15
CA ASP A 443 10.68 14.75 5.84
C ASP A 443 11.85 14.98 4.87
N ASP A 444 12.08 14.04 3.94
CA ASP A 444 13.10 14.15 2.86
C ASP A 444 12.81 15.25 1.82
N ALA A 445 11.56 15.72 1.76
CA ALA A 445 11.09 16.66 0.74
C ALA A 445 11.43 18.13 1.08
N GLY A 446 11.91 18.40 2.29
CA GLY A 446 12.27 19.75 2.77
C GLY A 446 11.10 20.51 3.40
N GLU A 447 11.29 21.82 3.63
CA GLU A 447 10.33 22.59 4.43
C GLU A 447 9.02 22.97 3.71
N ALA A 448 9.05 23.06 2.37
CA ALA A 448 7.93 23.53 1.54
C ALA A 448 7.70 22.66 0.28
N PRO A 449 7.41 21.36 0.43
CA PRO A 449 7.19 20.47 -0.70
C PRO A 449 5.82 20.69 -1.35
N ILE A 450 5.70 20.26 -2.61
CA ILE A 450 4.42 20.18 -3.32
C ILE A 450 3.90 18.75 -3.21
N LEU A 451 2.82 18.55 -2.46
CA LEU A 451 2.13 17.28 -2.32
C LEU A 451 1.16 17.11 -3.49
N ALA A 452 1.51 16.24 -4.44
CA ALA A 452 0.72 15.93 -5.62
C ALA A 452 -0.10 14.65 -5.38
N LEU A 453 -1.41 14.79 -5.19
CA LEU A 453 -2.31 13.68 -4.87
C LEU A 453 -3.22 13.32 -6.05
N ASN A 454 -3.53 12.03 -6.22
CA ASN A 454 -4.70 11.64 -7.03
C ASN A 454 -6.00 12.10 -6.33
N HIS A 455 -7.06 12.32 -7.11
CA HIS A 455 -8.30 12.87 -6.56
C HIS A 455 -9.50 11.94 -6.75
N VAL A 456 -9.84 11.20 -5.69
CA VAL A 456 -10.84 10.13 -5.67
C VAL A 456 -12.13 10.47 -4.92
N SER A 457 -12.10 11.38 -3.94
CA SER A 457 -13.27 11.74 -3.12
C SER A 457 -13.20 13.17 -2.57
N TYR A 458 -14.34 13.75 -2.20
CA TYR A 458 -14.36 15.01 -1.45
C TYR A 458 -13.65 14.94 -0.10
N LEU A 459 -13.45 13.73 0.42
CA LEU A 459 -12.73 13.49 1.67
C LEU A 459 -11.20 13.68 1.53
N ASP A 460 -10.66 13.65 0.31
CA ASP A 460 -9.21 13.66 0.07
C ASP A 460 -8.52 14.90 0.65
N ALA A 461 -9.15 16.07 0.55
CA ALA A 461 -8.59 17.32 1.09
C ALA A 461 -8.50 17.27 2.64
N GLY A 462 -9.52 16.72 3.30
CA GLY A 462 -9.50 16.51 4.75
C GLY A 462 -8.44 15.48 5.15
N LEU A 463 -8.24 14.43 4.34
CA LEU A 463 -7.18 13.46 4.57
C LEU A 463 -5.80 14.10 4.41
N ALA A 464 -5.58 14.92 3.38
CA ALA A 464 -4.31 15.59 3.13
C ALA A 464 -3.88 16.50 4.29
N LEU A 465 -4.82 17.16 4.98
CA LEU A 465 -4.55 17.92 6.21
C LEU A 465 -3.95 17.07 7.33
N THR A 466 -4.21 15.76 7.35
CA THR A 466 -3.70 14.85 8.39
C THR A 466 -2.29 14.35 8.10
N LEU A 467 -1.77 14.56 6.88
CA LEU A 467 -0.46 14.05 6.44
C LEU A 467 0.72 14.91 6.91
N THR A 468 0.49 16.20 7.18
CA THR A 468 1.55 17.14 7.57
C THR A 468 1.28 17.79 8.93
N ASP A 469 2.36 18.21 9.59
CA ASP A 469 2.30 18.99 10.84
C ASP A 469 2.06 20.48 10.59
N LYS A 470 2.65 21.05 9.53
CA LYS A 470 2.40 22.44 9.10
C LYS A 470 1.04 22.58 8.43
N ALA A 471 0.46 23.78 8.40
CA ALA A 471 -0.76 24.05 7.65
C ALA A 471 -0.45 24.11 6.14
N PRO A 472 -0.86 23.14 5.32
CA PRO A 472 -0.60 23.24 3.89
C PRO A 472 -1.55 24.23 3.24
N THR A 473 -1.06 24.91 2.20
CA THR A 473 -1.90 25.72 1.32
C THR A 473 -2.55 24.81 0.27
N PHE A 474 -3.88 24.87 0.16
CA PHE A 474 -4.65 24.10 -0.82
C PHE A 474 -4.94 24.93 -2.07
N ALA A 475 -4.51 24.40 -3.22
CA ALA A 475 -4.99 24.86 -4.51
C ALA A 475 -6.40 24.29 -4.78
N ILE A 476 -7.46 25.11 -4.67
CA ILE A 476 -8.85 24.66 -4.85
C ILE A 476 -9.48 25.33 -6.07
N ASP A 477 -10.31 24.60 -6.82
CA ASP A 477 -11.12 25.19 -7.89
C ASP A 477 -12.06 26.30 -7.37
N TYR A 478 -12.14 27.40 -8.12
CA TYR A 478 -12.95 28.56 -7.76
C TYR A 478 -14.44 28.26 -7.59
N GLY A 479 -15.01 27.38 -8.43
CA GLY A 479 -16.43 26.99 -8.35
C GLY A 479 -16.72 26.14 -7.12
N VAL A 480 -15.82 25.21 -6.79
CA VAL A 480 -15.93 24.39 -5.57
C VAL A 480 -15.86 25.26 -4.31
N ALA A 481 -14.94 26.23 -4.27
CA ALA A 481 -14.79 27.14 -3.12
C ALA A 481 -16.04 27.98 -2.82
N ARG A 482 -16.92 28.23 -3.80
CA ARG A 482 -18.17 28.99 -3.60
C ARG A 482 -19.31 28.17 -2.98
N ARG A 483 -19.22 26.84 -2.96
CA ARG A 483 -20.28 25.97 -2.45
C ARG A 483 -20.47 26.16 -0.94
N TRP A 484 -21.72 26.26 -0.50
CA TRP A 484 -22.04 26.60 0.89
C TRP A 484 -21.43 25.63 1.91
N TRP A 485 -21.40 24.34 1.60
CA TRP A 485 -20.86 23.29 2.47
C TRP A 485 -19.34 23.23 2.51
N VAL A 486 -18.64 23.87 1.57
CA VAL A 486 -17.16 23.98 1.55
C VAL A 486 -16.68 25.16 2.40
N LYS A 487 -17.51 26.19 2.59
CA LYS A 487 -17.13 27.41 3.34
C LYS A 487 -16.61 27.15 4.76
N PRO A 488 -17.15 26.21 5.56
CA PRO A 488 -16.57 25.89 6.87
C PRO A 488 -15.14 25.37 6.76
N PHE A 489 -14.84 24.53 5.76
CA PHE A 489 -13.49 24.02 5.51
C PHE A 489 -12.51 25.14 5.12
N LEU A 490 -12.94 26.10 4.31
CA LEU A 490 -12.09 27.25 3.90
C LEU A 490 -11.67 28.15 5.07
N LYS A 491 -12.41 28.14 6.19
CA LYS A 491 -12.02 28.87 7.40
C LYS A 491 -10.95 28.14 8.22
N LEU A 492 -10.81 26.83 8.01
CA LEU A 492 -9.96 25.93 8.80
C LEU A 492 -8.70 25.51 8.03
N ALA A 493 -8.72 25.60 6.70
CA ALA A 493 -7.59 25.30 5.83
C ALA A 493 -7.16 26.56 5.07
N ASN A 494 -5.85 26.72 4.86
CA ASN A 494 -5.29 27.78 4.01
C ASN A 494 -5.65 27.48 2.55
N ALA A 495 -6.82 27.90 2.08
CA ALA A 495 -7.29 27.64 0.73
C ALA A 495 -7.01 28.81 -0.21
N LEU A 496 -6.41 28.52 -1.35
CA LEU A 496 -6.17 29.46 -2.44
C LEU A 496 -7.07 29.07 -3.63
N PRO A 497 -8.20 29.77 -3.82
CA PRO A 497 -9.11 29.48 -4.93
C PRO A 497 -8.48 29.92 -6.26
N ILE A 498 -8.30 28.97 -7.17
CA ILE A 498 -7.68 29.17 -8.48
C ILE A 498 -8.78 29.28 -9.53
N ASN A 499 -8.70 30.35 -10.32
CA ASN A 499 -9.45 30.46 -11.56
C ASN A 499 -8.48 30.26 -12.74
N PRO A 500 -8.59 29.15 -13.50
CA PRO A 500 -7.73 28.88 -14.65
C PRO A 500 -7.75 29.99 -15.72
N ALA A 501 -8.82 30.78 -15.80
CA ALA A 501 -8.96 31.88 -16.74
C ALA A 501 -8.17 33.14 -16.34
N LYS A 502 -7.61 33.21 -15.12
CA LYS A 502 -6.85 34.37 -14.62
C LYS A 502 -5.35 34.06 -14.54
N PRO A 503 -4.47 34.75 -15.31
CA PRO A 503 -3.02 34.52 -15.30
C PRO A 503 -2.34 34.72 -13.94
N MET A 504 -2.94 35.52 -13.06
CA MET A 504 -2.40 35.82 -11.72
C MET A 504 -2.43 34.62 -10.76
N ALA A 505 -3.23 33.59 -11.02
CA ALA A 505 -3.37 32.46 -10.10
C ALA A 505 -2.08 31.65 -9.93
N THR A 506 -1.28 31.49 -10.98
CA THR A 506 0.02 30.79 -10.90
C THR A 506 1.04 31.59 -10.09
N ARG A 507 1.01 32.93 -10.15
CA ARG A 507 1.90 33.79 -9.33
C ARG A 507 1.59 33.67 -7.84
N SER A 508 0.32 33.67 -7.47
CA SER A 508 -0.09 33.49 -6.07
C SER A 508 0.35 32.13 -5.51
N LEU A 509 0.31 31.07 -6.33
CA LEU A 509 0.82 29.75 -5.94
C LEU A 509 2.35 29.75 -5.76
N ILE A 510 3.09 30.35 -6.68
CA ILE A 510 4.55 30.49 -6.55
C ILE A 510 4.93 31.23 -5.26
N ASN A 511 4.23 32.33 -4.95
CA ASN A 511 4.46 33.10 -3.73
C ASN A 511 4.15 32.28 -2.46
N ALA A 512 3.11 31.43 -2.49
CA ALA A 512 2.76 30.57 -1.36
C ALA A 512 3.79 29.45 -1.10
N VAL A 513 4.43 28.92 -2.15
CA VAL A 513 5.54 27.95 -1.98
C VAL A 513 6.80 28.66 -1.49
N ASN A 514 7.14 29.82 -2.06
CA ASN A 514 8.31 30.60 -1.67
C ASN A 514 8.23 31.15 -0.24
N SER A 515 7.03 31.26 0.35
CA SER A 515 6.85 31.65 1.76
C SER A 515 7.13 30.52 2.76
N GLY A 516 7.60 29.35 2.28
CA GLY A 516 7.98 28.23 3.14
C GLY A 516 6.82 27.34 3.58
N GLN A 517 5.65 27.45 2.94
CA GLN A 517 4.48 26.62 3.25
C GLN A 517 4.38 25.40 2.31
N PRO A 518 4.16 24.19 2.84
CA PRO A 518 3.82 23.04 2.00
C PRO A 518 2.55 23.31 1.20
N MET A 519 2.50 22.81 -0.03
CA MET A 519 1.35 23.02 -0.91
C MET A 519 0.70 21.68 -1.26
N VAL A 520 -0.61 21.61 -1.12
CA VAL A 520 -1.40 20.47 -1.59
C VAL A 520 -2.02 20.81 -2.93
N ILE A 521 -1.74 19.97 -3.93
CA ILE A 521 -2.30 20.06 -5.27
C ILE A 521 -2.92 18.72 -5.67
N PHE A 522 -4.10 18.80 -6.28
CA PHE A 522 -4.71 17.70 -7.01
C PHE A 522 -4.49 17.94 -8.51
N PRO A 523 -3.46 17.33 -9.14
CA PRO A 523 -3.06 17.69 -10.50
C PRO A 523 -4.15 17.44 -11.55
N GLU A 524 -5.10 16.55 -11.26
CA GLU A 524 -6.26 16.27 -12.10
C GLU A 524 -7.29 17.42 -12.16
N GLY A 525 -7.27 18.34 -11.18
CA GLY A 525 -8.18 19.50 -11.10
C GLY A 525 -9.67 19.15 -10.88
N ARG A 526 -10.02 17.86 -10.82
CA ARG A 526 -11.37 17.34 -10.61
C ARG A 526 -11.31 15.97 -9.94
N LEU A 527 -12.44 15.57 -9.35
CA LEU A 527 -12.63 14.18 -8.91
C LEU A 527 -12.65 13.24 -10.12
N THR A 528 -11.99 12.09 -9.96
CA THR A 528 -12.03 11.01 -10.96
C THR A 528 -13.46 10.51 -11.16
N VAL A 529 -13.80 10.24 -12.41
CA VAL A 529 -15.09 9.61 -12.81
C VAL A 529 -14.91 8.21 -13.39
N THR A 530 -13.66 7.80 -13.60
CA THR A 530 -13.30 6.48 -14.15
C THR A 530 -12.69 5.58 -13.08
N GLY A 531 -12.05 6.17 -12.06
CA GLY A 531 -11.26 5.48 -11.04
C GLY A 531 -9.78 5.35 -11.41
N GLY A 532 -9.42 5.68 -12.65
CA GLY A 532 -8.03 5.80 -13.12
C GLY A 532 -7.54 7.25 -13.11
N LEU A 533 -6.27 7.43 -13.48
CA LEU A 533 -5.65 8.75 -13.63
C LEU A 533 -6.26 9.48 -14.81
N MET A 534 -6.81 10.67 -14.57
CA MET A 534 -7.36 11.53 -15.62
C MET A 534 -6.31 12.53 -16.13
N LYS A 535 -6.77 13.55 -16.88
CA LYS A 535 -5.91 14.62 -17.38
C LYS A 535 -5.22 15.35 -16.23
N VAL A 536 -3.89 15.42 -16.29
CA VAL A 536 -3.06 16.25 -15.41
C VAL A 536 -2.92 17.66 -16.02
N TYR A 537 -3.08 18.70 -15.20
CA TYR A 537 -2.94 20.09 -15.63
C TYR A 537 -1.51 20.62 -15.43
N ASP A 538 -0.97 21.30 -16.44
CA ASP A 538 0.38 21.88 -16.44
C ASP A 538 0.60 22.96 -15.37
N GLY A 539 -0.47 23.57 -14.86
CA GLY A 539 -0.40 24.68 -13.90
C GLY A 539 0.36 24.31 -12.63
N ALA A 540 0.16 23.09 -12.14
CA ALA A 540 0.87 22.54 -10.99
C ALA A 540 2.35 22.31 -11.29
N ALA A 541 2.65 21.79 -12.48
CA ALA A 541 4.01 21.54 -12.94
C ALA A 541 4.81 22.84 -13.06
N MET A 542 4.18 23.92 -13.52
CA MET A 542 4.80 25.23 -13.62
C MET A 542 5.18 25.84 -12.27
N VAL A 543 4.44 25.54 -11.20
CA VAL A 543 4.79 26.01 -9.85
C VAL A 543 6.07 25.31 -9.41
N ALA A 544 6.13 23.99 -9.52
CA ALA A 544 7.30 23.19 -9.18
C ALA A 544 8.55 23.57 -10.01
N ASP A 545 8.41 23.71 -11.34
CA ASP A 545 9.51 24.11 -12.24
C ASP A 545 10.09 25.49 -11.87
N LYS A 546 9.25 26.44 -11.43
CA LYS A 546 9.70 27.80 -11.11
C LYS A 546 10.23 27.98 -9.70
N THR A 547 9.74 27.23 -8.73
CA THR A 547 10.15 27.35 -7.32
C THR A 547 11.31 26.42 -6.99
N GLY A 548 11.60 25.43 -7.84
CA GLY A 548 12.54 24.35 -7.53
C GLY A 548 12.04 23.43 -6.41
N ALA A 549 10.78 23.55 -5.99
CA ALA A 549 10.23 22.73 -4.92
C ALA A 549 10.09 21.27 -5.37
N LYS A 550 10.50 20.36 -4.51
CA LYS A 550 10.31 18.92 -4.74
C LYS A 550 8.83 18.57 -4.74
N VAL A 551 8.43 17.73 -5.69
CA VAL A 551 7.08 17.19 -5.79
C VAL A 551 7.04 15.82 -5.12
N VAL A 552 6.13 15.64 -4.16
CA VAL A 552 5.89 14.39 -3.45
C VAL A 552 4.64 13.73 -4.04
N PRO A 553 4.76 12.62 -4.77
CA PRO A 553 3.62 11.89 -5.33
C PRO A 553 2.92 11.07 -4.24
N ILE A 554 1.62 11.25 -4.08
CA ILE A 554 0.83 10.57 -3.04
C ILE A 554 -0.40 9.92 -3.67
N ARG A 555 -0.57 8.62 -3.44
CA ARG A 555 -1.76 7.88 -3.83
C ARG A 555 -2.67 7.63 -2.64
N ILE A 556 -3.94 7.97 -2.81
CA ILE A 556 -5.07 7.65 -1.94
C ILE A 556 -5.84 6.50 -2.58
N ASP A 557 -6.03 5.42 -1.83
CA ASP A 557 -6.91 4.29 -2.16
C ASP A 557 -7.97 4.10 -1.07
N GLY A 558 -9.15 3.65 -1.45
CA GLY A 558 -10.29 3.31 -0.59
C GLY A 558 -11.37 4.38 -0.51
N LEU A 559 -11.02 5.68 -0.59
CA LEU A 559 -12.00 6.77 -0.49
C LEU A 559 -12.96 6.84 -1.68
N GLU A 560 -12.58 6.31 -2.85
CA GLU A 560 -13.44 6.12 -4.03
C GLU A 560 -14.66 5.21 -3.76
N ARG A 561 -14.60 4.39 -2.70
CA ARG A 561 -15.70 3.52 -2.28
C ARG A 561 -16.70 4.23 -1.39
N THR A 562 -16.41 5.45 -0.95
CA THR A 562 -17.33 6.21 -0.12
C THR A 562 -18.48 6.78 -0.98
N PRO A 563 -19.62 7.14 -0.37
CA PRO A 563 -20.67 7.91 -1.03
C PRO A 563 -20.20 9.30 -1.51
N PHE A 564 -19.06 9.78 -1.03
CA PHE A 564 -18.50 11.10 -1.34
C PHE A 564 -17.59 11.13 -2.59
N SER A 565 -17.43 10.00 -3.30
CA SER A 565 -16.78 9.98 -4.62
C SER A 565 -17.79 10.16 -5.75
N TYR A 566 -17.33 10.51 -6.94
CA TYR A 566 -18.17 10.49 -8.16
C TYR A 566 -18.36 9.13 -8.81
N LEU A 567 -17.62 8.10 -8.41
CA LEU A 567 -17.84 6.75 -8.94
C LEU A 567 -19.22 6.25 -8.50
N SER A 568 -20.00 5.69 -9.42
CA SER A 568 -21.31 5.14 -9.11
C SER A 568 -21.22 3.77 -8.41
N PRO A 569 -22.31 3.28 -7.78
CA PRO A 569 -22.40 1.89 -7.31
C PRO A 569 -22.28 0.85 -8.42
N SER A 570 -22.54 1.22 -9.68
CA SER A 570 -22.31 0.32 -10.82
C SER A 570 -20.83 0.16 -11.13
N GLN A 571 -20.02 1.19 -10.82
CA GLN A 571 -18.59 1.18 -11.07
C GLN A 571 -17.78 0.57 -9.95
N ILE A 572 -18.14 0.83 -8.70
CA ILE A 572 -17.43 0.32 -7.53
C ILE A 572 -18.37 0.06 -6.37
N ARG A 573 -18.12 -0.99 -5.59
CA ARG A 573 -18.92 -1.32 -4.42
C ARG A 573 -18.73 -0.29 -3.32
N LYS A 574 -19.82 0.43 -3.01
CA LYS A 574 -19.86 1.45 -1.97
C LYS A 574 -19.76 0.86 -0.56
N ALA A 575 -19.10 1.61 0.32
CA ALA A 575 -18.99 1.34 1.74
C ALA A 575 -18.90 2.67 2.50
N LEU A 576 -19.46 2.74 3.71
CA LEU A 576 -19.42 3.95 4.54
C LEU A 576 -18.00 4.21 5.09
N PHE A 577 -17.34 3.16 5.60
CA PHE A 577 -16.00 3.24 6.20
C PHE A 577 -15.04 2.22 5.55
N PRO A 578 -14.74 2.37 4.25
CA PRO A 578 -13.75 1.54 3.56
C PRO A 578 -12.38 1.73 4.21
N LYS A 579 -11.53 0.70 4.12
CA LYS A 579 -10.15 0.83 4.54
C LYS A 579 -9.43 1.80 3.61
N VAL A 580 -8.83 2.85 4.16
CA VAL A 580 -8.06 3.84 3.40
C VAL A 580 -6.58 3.53 3.47
N ARG A 581 -5.89 3.60 2.32
CA ARG A 581 -4.44 3.49 2.25
C ARG A 581 -3.89 4.73 1.56
N VAL A 582 -2.84 5.28 2.15
CA VAL A 582 -2.09 6.41 1.63
C VAL A 582 -0.68 5.93 1.38
N THR A 583 -0.21 5.99 0.14
CA THR A 583 1.16 5.63 -0.21
C THR A 583 1.87 6.86 -0.73
N ILE A 584 2.92 7.26 -0.04
CA ILE A 584 3.74 8.45 -0.33
C ILE A 584 5.04 7.95 -0.94
N LEU A 585 5.31 8.33 -2.19
CA LEU A 585 6.57 7.99 -2.87
C LEU A 585 7.66 9.01 -2.58
N LYS A 586 8.89 8.68 -2.97
CA LYS A 586 10.04 9.57 -2.79
C LYS A 586 9.81 10.90 -3.52
N PRO A 587 10.22 12.04 -2.93
CA PRO A 587 10.15 13.34 -3.59
C PRO A 587 11.01 13.37 -4.86
N GLN A 588 10.52 14.04 -5.90
CA GLN A 588 11.23 14.23 -7.16
C GLN A 588 11.27 15.70 -7.57
N GLU A 589 12.37 16.12 -8.19
CA GLU A 589 12.51 17.42 -8.83
C GLU A 589 12.02 17.34 -10.29
N LEU A 590 11.16 18.26 -10.70
CA LEU A 590 10.73 18.37 -12.10
C LEU A 590 11.80 19.11 -12.91
N LYS A 591 12.82 18.39 -13.39
CA LYS A 591 13.84 18.95 -14.27
C LYS A 591 13.29 19.06 -15.69
N VAL A 592 13.29 20.29 -16.21
CA VAL A 592 12.91 20.63 -17.58
C VAL A 592 14.08 21.36 -18.23
N ASP A 593 14.38 21.00 -19.48
CA ASP A 593 15.45 21.61 -20.27
C ASP A 593 15.38 23.14 -20.23
N GLU A 594 16.51 23.79 -19.91
CA GLU A 594 16.65 25.24 -19.78
C GLU A 594 16.47 25.98 -21.11
N GLU A 595 16.74 25.32 -22.25
CA GLU A 595 16.57 25.91 -23.57
C GLU A 595 15.10 26.12 -23.95
N LEU A 596 14.20 25.30 -23.37
CA LEU A 596 12.77 25.39 -23.64
C LEU A 596 12.17 26.65 -22.99
N LYS A 597 11.48 27.46 -23.81
CA LYS A 597 10.82 28.70 -23.39
C LYS A 597 9.31 28.69 -23.65
N GLY A 598 8.58 29.51 -22.91
CA GLY A 598 7.16 29.79 -23.13
C GLY A 598 6.25 28.54 -23.07
N ARG A 599 5.47 28.31 -24.13
CA ARG A 599 4.50 27.21 -24.21
C ARG A 599 5.17 25.83 -24.23
N ARG A 600 6.33 25.69 -24.86
CA ARG A 600 7.06 24.41 -24.95
C ARG A 600 7.56 23.96 -23.58
N ARG A 601 8.15 24.88 -22.79
CA ARG A 601 8.56 24.60 -21.40
C ARG A 601 7.38 24.13 -20.53
N ARG A 602 6.23 24.80 -20.65
CA ARG A 602 5.01 24.43 -19.93
C ARG A 602 4.52 23.03 -20.29
N ALA A 603 4.50 22.70 -21.57
CA ALA A 603 4.09 21.37 -22.03
C ALA A 603 5.06 20.28 -21.55
N ALA A 604 6.38 20.55 -21.57
CA ALA A 604 7.38 19.63 -21.06
C ALA A 604 7.26 19.40 -19.55
N ALA A 605 7.07 20.47 -18.76
CA ALA A 605 6.80 20.37 -17.32
C ALA A 605 5.53 19.56 -17.04
N GLY A 606 4.44 19.84 -17.78
CA GLY A 606 3.18 19.11 -17.68
C GLY A 606 3.33 17.62 -18.00
N ALA A 607 4.09 17.28 -19.04
CA ALA A 607 4.39 15.90 -19.41
C ALA A 607 5.18 15.17 -18.31
N LYS A 608 6.20 15.82 -17.72
CA LYS A 608 6.96 15.25 -16.58
C LYS A 608 6.09 15.02 -15.36
N LEU A 609 5.19 15.96 -15.02
CA LEU A 609 4.24 15.75 -13.92
C LEU A 609 3.24 14.63 -14.23
N TYR A 610 2.80 14.49 -15.49
CA TYR A 610 1.97 13.38 -15.92
C TYR A 610 2.71 12.04 -15.77
N ASP A 611 3.96 11.95 -16.21
CA ASP A 611 4.79 10.75 -16.06
C ASP A 611 4.97 10.41 -14.57
N LEU A 612 5.23 11.40 -13.73
CA LEU A 612 5.32 11.23 -12.26
C LEU A 612 4.03 10.66 -11.65
N MET A 613 2.87 11.16 -12.05
CA MET A 613 1.57 10.66 -11.59
C MET A 613 1.25 9.27 -12.18
N SER A 614 1.65 8.99 -13.41
CA SER A 614 1.51 7.69 -14.05
C SER A 614 2.38 6.63 -13.35
N ASP A 615 3.63 6.97 -13.05
CA ASP A 615 4.55 6.15 -12.26
C ASP A 615 4.03 5.93 -10.83
N LEU A 616 3.44 6.95 -10.21
CA LEU A 616 2.76 6.81 -8.92
C LEU A 616 1.67 5.73 -8.99
N MET A 617 0.77 5.79 -9.97
CA MET A 617 -0.29 4.81 -10.14
C MET A 617 0.27 3.41 -10.43
N PHE A 618 1.32 3.32 -11.23
CA PHE A 618 1.97 2.07 -11.58
C PHE A 618 2.68 1.40 -10.39
N GLN A 619 3.63 2.09 -9.74
CA GLN A 619 4.47 1.52 -8.69
C GLN A 619 3.65 1.07 -7.48
N THR A 620 2.65 1.86 -7.11
CA THR A 620 1.81 1.57 -5.94
C THR A 620 0.88 0.37 -6.13
N ASP A 621 0.41 0.13 -7.36
CA ASP A 621 -0.39 -1.04 -7.67
C ASP A 621 0.48 -2.30 -7.81
N LEU A 622 1.65 -2.19 -8.46
CA LEU A 622 2.63 -3.28 -8.55
C LEU A 622 3.13 -3.74 -7.16
N ALA A 623 3.36 -2.80 -6.23
CA ALA A 623 3.80 -3.07 -4.87
C ALA A 623 2.79 -3.90 -4.04
N LYS A 624 1.57 -4.14 -4.54
CA LYS A 624 0.60 -5.05 -3.90
C LYS A 624 1.05 -6.51 -3.95
N GLY A 625 1.95 -6.87 -4.88
CA GLY A 625 2.59 -8.18 -4.94
C GLY A 625 1.58 -9.33 -5.03
N LYS A 626 0.69 -9.29 -6.02
CA LYS A 626 -0.39 -10.27 -6.22
C LYS A 626 -0.15 -11.13 -7.45
N THR A 627 -0.57 -12.39 -7.38
CA THR A 627 -0.73 -13.23 -8.57
C THR A 627 -1.96 -12.80 -9.38
N ILE A 628 -2.05 -13.21 -10.64
CA ILE A 628 -3.19 -12.88 -11.53
C ILE A 628 -4.52 -13.28 -10.90
N ILE A 629 -4.61 -14.47 -10.31
CA ILE A 629 -5.83 -14.98 -9.68
C ILE A 629 -6.22 -14.17 -8.45
N GLU A 630 -5.25 -13.82 -7.60
CA GLU A 630 -5.52 -12.95 -6.47
C GLU A 630 -6.00 -11.56 -6.90
N ARG A 631 -5.41 -10.98 -7.95
CA ARG A 631 -5.84 -9.69 -8.50
C ARG A 631 -7.28 -9.76 -9.00
N VAL A 632 -7.64 -10.78 -9.78
CA VAL A 632 -9.02 -10.98 -10.27
C VAL A 632 -10.01 -11.19 -9.10
N ILE A 633 -9.61 -11.91 -8.06
CA ILE A 633 -10.43 -12.08 -6.84
C ILE A 633 -10.63 -10.75 -6.11
N ASP A 634 -9.60 -9.93 -5.96
CA ASP A 634 -9.70 -8.63 -5.28
C ASP A 634 -10.58 -7.67 -6.09
N THR A 635 -10.40 -7.63 -7.42
CA THR A 635 -11.28 -6.89 -8.33
C THR A 635 -12.73 -7.35 -8.23
N ALA A 636 -12.98 -8.66 -8.15
CA ALA A 636 -14.34 -9.20 -7.95
C ALA A 636 -14.97 -8.76 -6.61
N LYS A 637 -14.18 -8.62 -5.54
CA LYS A 637 -14.67 -8.11 -4.24
C LYS A 637 -15.00 -6.63 -4.31
N ASP A 638 -14.19 -5.85 -5.02
CA ASP A 638 -14.34 -4.40 -5.15
C ASP A 638 -15.44 -3.99 -6.13
N ARG A 639 -15.63 -4.73 -7.23
CA ARG A 639 -16.71 -4.50 -8.21
C ARG A 639 -18.03 -5.18 -7.82
N GLY A 640 -17.94 -6.32 -7.13
CA GLY A 640 -19.08 -7.14 -6.72
C GLY A 640 -19.25 -8.41 -7.56
N LEU A 641 -19.58 -9.52 -6.88
CA LEU A 641 -19.64 -10.86 -7.50
C LEU A 641 -20.77 -11.04 -8.52
N SER A 642 -21.79 -10.16 -8.51
CA SER A 642 -22.91 -10.21 -9.45
C SER A 642 -22.64 -9.49 -10.78
N LYS A 643 -21.53 -8.74 -10.89
CA LYS A 643 -21.17 -8.04 -12.13
C LYS A 643 -20.68 -9.00 -13.20
N VAL A 644 -21.07 -8.77 -14.44
CA VAL A 644 -20.59 -9.50 -15.62
C VAL A 644 -19.09 -9.29 -15.75
N ALA A 645 -18.33 -10.37 -15.91
CA ALA A 645 -16.88 -10.34 -16.10
C ALA A 645 -16.52 -10.68 -17.55
N ILE A 646 -17.18 -11.70 -18.10
CA ILE A 646 -16.89 -12.22 -19.44
C ILE A 646 -18.19 -12.78 -20.04
N GLU A 647 -18.36 -12.60 -21.34
CA GLU A 647 -19.47 -13.17 -22.11
C GLU A 647 -19.02 -13.59 -23.50
N ASP A 648 -19.74 -14.54 -24.08
CA ASP A 648 -19.54 -15.00 -25.45
C ASP A 648 -20.91 -15.37 -26.07
N PRO A 649 -21.03 -15.45 -27.42
CA PRO A 649 -22.30 -15.70 -28.08
C PRO A 649 -22.88 -17.11 -27.87
N VAL A 650 -22.07 -18.07 -27.41
CA VAL A 650 -22.45 -19.49 -27.33
C VAL A 650 -22.94 -19.87 -25.93
N THR A 651 -22.22 -19.44 -24.91
CA THR A 651 -22.44 -19.79 -23.50
C THR A 651 -23.07 -18.66 -22.69
N GLY A 652 -23.17 -17.47 -23.25
CA GLY A 652 -23.77 -16.29 -22.61
C GLY A 652 -22.83 -15.61 -21.63
N SER A 653 -23.37 -15.00 -20.58
CA SER A 653 -22.61 -14.17 -19.62
C SER A 653 -22.24 -14.91 -18.33
N LEU A 654 -20.99 -14.71 -17.91
CA LEU A 654 -20.46 -15.13 -16.62
C LEU A 654 -20.19 -13.91 -15.76
N THR A 655 -20.84 -13.86 -14.60
CA THR A 655 -20.50 -12.90 -13.55
C THR A 655 -19.17 -13.25 -12.89
N TYR A 656 -18.52 -12.31 -12.20
CA TYR A 656 -17.32 -12.61 -11.39
C TYR A 656 -17.55 -13.78 -10.43
N GLY A 657 -18.72 -13.87 -9.81
CA GLY A 657 -19.10 -14.97 -8.93
C GLY A 657 -19.17 -16.32 -9.65
N LYS A 658 -19.71 -16.36 -10.88
CA LYS A 658 -19.75 -17.58 -11.72
C LYS A 658 -18.37 -17.94 -12.26
N LEU A 659 -17.62 -16.96 -12.78
CA LEU A 659 -16.26 -17.10 -13.28
C LEU A 659 -15.32 -17.69 -12.20
N LEU A 660 -15.27 -17.07 -11.02
CA LEU A 660 -14.42 -17.56 -9.91
C LEU A 660 -14.87 -18.93 -9.40
N THR A 661 -16.17 -19.24 -9.47
CA THR A 661 -16.66 -20.58 -9.15
C THR A 661 -16.17 -21.59 -10.20
N GLY A 662 -16.27 -21.27 -11.48
CA GLY A 662 -15.73 -22.09 -12.57
C GLY A 662 -14.23 -22.35 -12.42
N ILE A 663 -13.45 -21.29 -12.14
CA ILE A 663 -12.00 -21.38 -11.85
C ILE A 663 -11.73 -22.30 -10.65
N SER A 664 -12.47 -22.14 -9.56
CA SER A 664 -12.33 -22.94 -8.35
C SER A 664 -12.70 -24.42 -8.58
N VAL A 665 -13.75 -24.71 -9.35
CA VAL A 665 -14.20 -26.08 -9.65
C VAL A 665 -13.24 -26.77 -10.61
N LEU A 666 -13.05 -26.17 -11.79
CA LEU A 666 -12.20 -26.73 -12.84
C LEU A 666 -10.75 -26.83 -12.38
N GLY A 667 -10.24 -25.84 -11.65
CA GLY A 667 -8.86 -25.85 -11.18
C GLY A 667 -8.56 -27.01 -10.23
N ARG A 668 -9.53 -27.47 -9.41
CA ARG A 668 -9.31 -28.65 -8.54
C ARG A 668 -9.19 -29.92 -9.37
N LYS A 669 -9.98 -30.01 -10.43
CA LYS A 669 -9.92 -31.16 -11.34
C LYS A 669 -8.63 -31.13 -12.17
N ILE A 670 -8.21 -29.96 -12.64
CA ILE A 670 -6.93 -29.77 -13.32
C ILE A 670 -5.76 -30.13 -12.40
N ALA A 671 -5.78 -29.73 -11.13
CA ALA A 671 -4.75 -30.12 -10.16
C ALA A 671 -4.58 -31.64 -10.09
N ASN A 672 -5.69 -32.39 -10.11
CA ASN A 672 -5.67 -33.86 -10.13
C ASN A 672 -5.23 -34.43 -11.49
N ILE A 673 -5.71 -33.87 -12.61
CA ILE A 673 -5.37 -34.33 -13.97
C ILE A 673 -3.90 -34.13 -14.27
N ALA A 674 -3.35 -33.00 -13.84
CA ALA A 674 -1.96 -32.62 -14.07
C ALA A 674 -0.99 -33.48 -13.24
N GLY A 675 -1.38 -33.90 -12.02
CA GLY A 675 -0.48 -34.64 -11.13
C GLY A 675 0.80 -33.86 -10.85
N GLU A 676 1.96 -34.47 -11.08
CA GLU A 676 3.27 -33.83 -10.93
C GLU A 676 3.62 -32.88 -12.07
N ASN A 677 2.97 -32.98 -13.24
CA ASN A 677 3.29 -32.13 -14.39
C ASN A 677 3.06 -30.66 -14.06
N GLU A 678 4.09 -29.84 -14.24
CA GLU A 678 4.02 -28.40 -13.97
C GLU A 678 3.30 -27.65 -15.10
N THR A 679 3.53 -28.06 -16.35
CA THR A 679 3.01 -27.41 -17.56
C THR A 679 1.84 -28.18 -18.17
N ILE A 680 0.78 -27.47 -18.53
CA ILE A 680 -0.41 -28.03 -19.20
C ILE A 680 -0.68 -27.25 -20.48
N GLY A 681 -0.82 -27.96 -21.60
CA GLY A 681 -1.18 -27.35 -22.88
C GLY A 681 -2.64 -26.90 -22.87
N ILE A 682 -2.91 -25.71 -23.42
CA ILE A 682 -4.28 -25.23 -23.65
C ILE A 682 -4.44 -24.94 -25.13
N MET A 683 -5.39 -25.66 -25.76
CA MET A 683 -5.73 -25.50 -27.17
C MET A 683 -7.24 -25.24 -27.29
N LEU A 684 -7.63 -23.97 -27.18
CA LEU A 684 -9.03 -23.55 -27.16
C LEU A 684 -9.23 -22.26 -27.97
N PRO A 685 -10.43 -22.01 -28.51
CA PRO A 685 -10.75 -20.77 -29.20
C PRO A 685 -11.00 -19.65 -28.19
N ASN A 686 -11.05 -18.40 -28.66
CA ASN A 686 -11.50 -17.29 -27.84
C ASN A 686 -12.98 -17.46 -27.44
N ALA A 687 -13.20 -17.88 -26.20
CA ALA A 687 -14.52 -18.11 -25.60
C ALA A 687 -14.41 -18.07 -24.06
N ASN A 688 -15.55 -18.03 -23.37
CA ASN A 688 -15.59 -18.08 -21.89
C ASN A 688 -14.82 -19.29 -21.35
N GLY A 689 -14.97 -20.45 -22.01
CA GLY A 689 -14.29 -21.69 -21.63
C GLY A 689 -12.77 -21.58 -21.62
N ALA A 690 -12.17 -20.85 -22.57
CA ALA A 690 -10.72 -20.65 -22.64
C ALA A 690 -10.22 -19.78 -21.48
N ALA A 691 -10.91 -18.68 -21.17
CA ALA A 691 -10.57 -17.83 -20.03
C ALA A 691 -10.69 -18.58 -18.70
N VAL A 692 -11.80 -19.33 -18.49
CA VAL A 692 -12.01 -20.15 -17.29
C VAL A 692 -10.90 -21.20 -17.17
N THR A 693 -10.57 -21.92 -18.25
CA THR A 693 -9.56 -22.99 -18.23
C THR A 693 -8.15 -22.44 -17.97
N THR A 694 -7.80 -21.32 -18.59
CA THR A 694 -6.49 -20.67 -18.38
C THR A 694 -6.32 -20.23 -16.94
N LEU A 695 -7.31 -19.52 -16.39
CA LEU A 695 -7.26 -19.05 -14.99
C LEU A 695 -7.41 -20.20 -13.99
N ALA A 696 -8.16 -21.26 -14.31
CA ALA A 696 -8.24 -22.48 -13.51
C ALA A 696 -6.89 -23.19 -13.41
N THR A 697 -6.15 -23.26 -14.52
CA THR A 697 -4.80 -23.83 -14.58
C THR A 697 -3.83 -23.04 -13.70
N MET A 698 -3.81 -21.71 -13.82
CA MET A 698 -3.02 -20.83 -12.96
C MET A 698 -3.42 -20.98 -11.47
N SER A 699 -4.72 -21.04 -11.17
CA SER A 699 -5.24 -21.19 -9.80
C SER A 699 -4.83 -22.54 -9.17
N ALA A 700 -4.75 -23.60 -9.99
CA ALA A 700 -4.25 -24.92 -9.61
C ALA A 700 -2.74 -24.95 -9.36
N GLY A 701 -2.04 -23.84 -9.60
CA GLY A 701 -0.59 -23.73 -9.50
C GLY A 701 0.11 -24.43 -10.67
N LYS A 702 -0.53 -24.57 -11.82
CA LYS A 702 0.06 -25.12 -13.04
C LYS A 702 0.27 -24.03 -14.07
N VAL A 703 1.20 -24.24 -15.00
CA VAL A 703 1.57 -23.26 -16.01
C VAL A 703 0.85 -23.58 -17.33
N PRO A 704 -0.10 -22.74 -17.78
CA PRO A 704 -0.71 -22.90 -19.09
C PRO A 704 0.29 -22.61 -20.21
N ALA A 705 0.57 -23.62 -21.03
CA ALA A 705 1.27 -23.47 -22.31
C ALA A 705 0.24 -23.27 -23.42
N MET A 706 0.18 -22.07 -23.99
CA MET A 706 -0.87 -21.71 -24.93
C MET A 706 -0.53 -22.20 -26.34
N ILE A 707 -1.22 -23.24 -26.80
CA ILE A 707 -0.92 -23.91 -28.06
C ILE A 707 -1.51 -23.14 -29.24
N ASN A 708 -0.66 -22.66 -30.14
CA ASN A 708 -1.08 -22.04 -31.39
C ASN A 708 -1.48 -23.11 -32.42
N PHE A 709 -2.76 -23.45 -32.45
CA PHE A 709 -3.33 -24.43 -33.38
C PHE A 709 -3.29 -24.00 -34.87
N THR A 710 -2.97 -22.73 -35.17
CA THR A 710 -2.82 -22.24 -36.55
C THR A 710 -1.39 -22.39 -37.09
N ALA A 711 -0.43 -22.80 -36.26
CA ALA A 711 0.98 -22.90 -36.65
C ALA A 711 1.32 -24.17 -37.46
N GLY A 712 0.36 -25.08 -37.64
CA GLY A 712 0.55 -26.39 -38.27
C GLY A 712 1.15 -27.45 -37.35
N THR A 713 0.95 -28.73 -37.70
CA THR A 713 1.25 -29.90 -36.86
C THR A 713 2.68 -29.95 -36.35
N LYS A 714 3.67 -29.71 -37.22
CA LYS A 714 5.10 -29.74 -36.87
C LYS A 714 5.44 -28.72 -35.77
N ASN A 715 4.90 -27.51 -35.89
CA ASN A 715 5.16 -26.43 -34.92
C ASN A 715 4.43 -26.67 -33.60
N VAL A 716 3.22 -27.23 -33.64
CA VAL A 716 2.48 -27.63 -32.42
C VAL A 716 3.23 -28.73 -31.66
N LEU A 717 3.69 -29.78 -32.36
CA LEU A 717 4.51 -30.84 -31.74
C LEU A 717 5.83 -30.28 -31.18
N SER A 718 6.50 -29.39 -31.91
CA SER A 718 7.70 -28.73 -31.43
C SER A 718 7.43 -27.90 -30.17
N ALA A 719 6.32 -27.16 -30.12
CA ALA A 719 5.91 -26.37 -28.96
C ALA A 719 5.65 -27.28 -27.74
N CYS A 720 4.91 -28.37 -27.93
CA CYS A 720 4.67 -29.36 -26.87
C CYS A 720 5.97 -29.96 -26.35
N LYS A 721 6.90 -30.35 -27.25
CA LYS A 721 8.21 -30.87 -26.87
C LYS A 721 9.01 -29.83 -26.08
N THR A 722 9.16 -28.61 -26.61
CA THR A 722 9.95 -27.53 -26.02
C THR A 722 9.49 -27.19 -24.60
N ALA A 723 8.18 -27.18 -24.35
CA ALA A 723 7.60 -26.87 -23.05
C ALA A 723 7.26 -28.11 -22.19
N GLN A 724 7.69 -29.30 -22.62
CA GLN A 724 7.41 -30.60 -21.97
C GLN A 724 5.93 -30.81 -21.65
N VAL A 725 5.06 -30.41 -22.57
CA VAL A 725 3.61 -30.61 -22.45
C VAL A 725 3.30 -32.08 -22.68
N GLN A 726 2.78 -32.75 -21.64
CA GLN A 726 2.28 -34.13 -21.74
C GLN A 726 0.77 -34.20 -21.97
N LYS A 727 0.04 -33.20 -21.47
CA LYS A 727 -1.44 -33.14 -21.53
C LYS A 727 -1.91 -31.83 -22.15
N VAL A 728 -2.86 -31.91 -23.07
CA VAL A 728 -3.49 -30.75 -23.72
C VAL A 728 -4.97 -30.73 -23.40
N LEU A 729 -5.42 -29.63 -22.78
CA LEU A 729 -6.84 -29.35 -22.55
C LEU A 729 -7.46 -28.76 -23.83
N SER A 730 -8.51 -29.40 -24.33
CA SER A 730 -9.22 -28.99 -25.56
C SER A 730 -10.73 -29.27 -25.47
N SER A 731 -11.47 -28.88 -26.50
CA SER A 731 -12.91 -29.14 -26.67
C SER A 731 -13.16 -29.84 -28.01
N ARG A 732 -13.97 -30.90 -28.00
CA ARG A 732 -14.34 -31.62 -29.23
C ARG A 732 -15.15 -30.73 -30.17
N ALA A 733 -16.12 -29.99 -29.61
CA ALA A 733 -16.92 -29.04 -30.38
C ALA A 733 -16.05 -28.00 -31.10
N PHE A 734 -14.98 -27.52 -30.44
CA PHE A 734 -14.02 -26.62 -31.09
C PHE A 734 -13.24 -27.30 -32.22
N VAL A 735 -12.72 -28.50 -31.97
CA VAL A 735 -11.94 -29.25 -32.96
C VAL A 735 -12.75 -29.48 -34.23
N ASP A 736 -14.02 -29.84 -34.10
CA ASP A 736 -14.93 -30.06 -35.22
C ASP A 736 -15.23 -28.74 -35.96
N GLN A 737 -15.61 -27.69 -35.22
CA GLN A 737 -15.93 -26.38 -35.81
C GLN A 737 -14.74 -25.73 -36.54
N ALA A 738 -13.53 -25.88 -35.99
CA ALA A 738 -12.30 -25.34 -36.57
C ALA A 738 -11.64 -26.28 -37.58
N LYS A 739 -12.23 -27.46 -37.86
CA LYS A 739 -11.71 -28.49 -38.77
C LYS A 739 -10.28 -28.93 -38.43
N LEU A 740 -10.01 -29.14 -37.14
CA LEU A 740 -8.69 -29.48 -36.62
C LEU A 740 -8.50 -30.99 -36.39
N THR A 741 -9.41 -31.85 -36.84
CA THR A 741 -9.40 -33.30 -36.56
C THR A 741 -8.06 -33.95 -36.93
N GLN A 742 -7.53 -33.70 -38.13
CA GLN A 742 -6.25 -34.24 -38.57
C GLN A 742 -5.07 -33.72 -37.72
N LEU A 743 -5.09 -32.45 -37.33
CA LEU A 743 -4.08 -31.87 -36.43
C LEU A 743 -4.09 -32.60 -35.08
N VAL A 744 -5.28 -32.80 -34.50
CA VAL A 744 -5.45 -33.46 -33.21
C VAL A 744 -5.01 -34.92 -33.28
N GLU A 745 -5.41 -35.67 -34.31
CA GLU A 745 -5.02 -37.08 -34.48
C GLU A 745 -3.49 -37.25 -34.53
N GLU A 746 -2.78 -36.38 -35.26
CA GLU A 746 -1.32 -36.43 -35.33
C GLU A 746 -0.65 -36.01 -34.01
N VAL A 747 -1.17 -34.99 -33.34
CA VAL A 747 -0.63 -34.51 -32.06
C VAL A 747 -0.91 -35.51 -30.94
N ALA A 748 -2.07 -36.16 -30.94
CA ALA A 748 -2.51 -37.14 -29.94
C ALA A 748 -1.61 -38.39 -29.87
N LYS A 749 -0.84 -38.68 -30.93
CA LYS A 749 0.18 -39.73 -30.91
C LYS A 749 1.32 -39.46 -29.92
N HIS A 750 1.50 -38.20 -29.51
CA HIS A 750 2.63 -37.75 -28.67
C HIS A 750 2.20 -37.13 -27.34
N VAL A 751 0.97 -36.61 -27.24
CA VAL A 751 0.44 -35.98 -26.02
C VAL A 751 -0.99 -36.44 -25.75
N GLU A 752 -1.37 -36.50 -24.47
CA GLU A 752 -2.73 -36.88 -24.06
C GLU A 752 -3.68 -35.68 -24.21
N PHE A 753 -4.74 -35.84 -25.00
CA PHE A 753 -5.83 -34.86 -25.04
C PHE A 753 -6.83 -35.13 -23.92
N VAL A 754 -7.09 -34.11 -23.11
CA VAL A 754 -8.11 -34.13 -22.07
C VAL A 754 -9.24 -33.20 -22.48
N TRP A 755 -10.43 -33.78 -22.64
CA TRP A 755 -11.58 -33.08 -23.18
C TRP A 755 -12.39 -32.40 -22.06
N LEU A 756 -12.66 -31.11 -22.24
CA LEU A 756 -13.40 -30.33 -21.24
C LEU A 756 -14.85 -30.81 -21.07
N GLU A 757 -15.44 -31.41 -22.10
CA GLU A 757 -16.75 -32.04 -22.04
C GLU A 757 -16.77 -33.20 -21.03
N ASP A 758 -15.81 -34.12 -21.10
CA ASP A 758 -15.68 -35.28 -20.20
C ASP A 758 -15.40 -34.82 -18.76
N VAL A 759 -14.57 -33.78 -18.62
CA VAL A 759 -14.30 -33.15 -17.32
C VAL A 759 -15.58 -32.57 -16.73
N ARG A 760 -16.43 -31.93 -17.54
CA ARG A 760 -17.68 -31.29 -17.11
C ARG A 760 -18.69 -32.31 -16.59
N GLU A 761 -18.79 -33.48 -17.21
CA GLU A 761 -19.70 -34.56 -16.78
C GLU A 761 -19.36 -35.07 -15.37
N GLN A 762 -18.08 -35.01 -15.00
CA GLN A 762 -17.61 -35.41 -13.67
C GLN A 762 -17.88 -34.34 -12.58
N LEU A 763 -18.40 -33.15 -12.94
CA LEU A 763 -18.65 -32.03 -12.01
C LEU A 763 -20.04 -32.12 -11.36
N GLY A 764 -20.17 -32.99 -10.36
CA GLY A 764 -21.37 -33.10 -9.53
C GLY A 764 -21.71 -31.85 -8.70
N PHE A 765 -22.91 -31.83 -8.10
CA PHE A 765 -23.41 -30.70 -7.30
C PHE A 765 -22.48 -30.32 -6.13
N ALA A 766 -21.93 -31.31 -5.41
CA ALA A 766 -21.03 -31.10 -4.28
C ALA A 766 -19.74 -30.35 -4.68
N TYR A 767 -19.20 -30.63 -5.87
CA TYR A 767 -18.02 -29.92 -6.39
C TYR A 767 -18.34 -28.46 -6.66
N LYS A 768 -19.51 -28.16 -7.24
CA LYS A 768 -19.96 -26.79 -7.52
C LYS A 768 -20.17 -26.00 -6.22
N LEU A 769 -20.80 -26.62 -5.21
CA LEU A 769 -21.01 -26.00 -3.90
C LEU A 769 -19.69 -25.69 -3.19
N THR A 770 -18.77 -26.66 -3.15
CA THR A 770 -17.41 -26.47 -2.61
C THR A 770 -16.65 -25.39 -3.38
N GLY A 771 -16.80 -25.38 -4.70
CA GLY A 771 -16.25 -24.37 -5.60
C GLY A 771 -16.68 -22.96 -5.23
N MET A 772 -18.00 -22.78 -5.03
CA MET A 772 -18.61 -21.51 -4.66
C MET A 772 -18.14 -21.02 -3.28
N LEU A 773 -18.05 -21.90 -2.29
CA LEU A 773 -17.60 -21.56 -0.93
C LEU A 773 -16.11 -21.18 -0.91
N LYS A 774 -15.28 -21.83 -1.73
CA LYS A 774 -13.82 -21.62 -1.76
C LYS A 774 -13.33 -20.66 -2.85
N ARG A 775 -14.22 -20.01 -3.62
CA ARG A 775 -13.87 -19.12 -4.74
C ARG A 775 -13.08 -17.85 -4.38
N GLY A 776 -12.97 -17.54 -3.08
CA GLY A 776 -12.29 -16.34 -2.58
C GLY A 776 -10.76 -16.48 -2.42
N ARG A 777 -10.18 -17.60 -2.83
CA ARG A 777 -8.73 -17.85 -2.78
C ARG A 777 -8.29 -18.77 -3.94
N PRO A 778 -7.04 -18.66 -4.42
CA PRO A 778 -6.47 -19.64 -5.35
C PRO A 778 -6.39 -21.03 -4.70
N ILE A 779 -6.29 -22.07 -5.52
CA ILE A 779 -6.23 -23.46 -5.05
C ILE A 779 -4.84 -23.78 -4.51
N ALA A 780 -3.81 -23.43 -5.26
CA ALA A 780 -2.42 -23.50 -4.85
C ALA A 780 -1.86 -22.09 -4.60
N ARG A 781 -0.93 -21.98 -3.64
CA ARG A 781 -0.20 -20.73 -3.40
C ARG A 781 1.02 -20.69 -4.33
N ARG A 782 1.16 -19.60 -5.07
CA ARG A 782 2.29 -19.31 -5.96
C ARG A 782 2.89 -17.95 -5.59
N ASN A 783 4.18 -17.76 -5.86
CA ASN A 783 4.83 -16.46 -5.78
C ASN A 783 4.55 -15.66 -7.06
N ILE A 784 4.72 -14.34 -6.99
CA ILE A 784 4.47 -13.47 -8.15
C ILE A 784 5.48 -13.68 -9.28
N ASP A 785 6.70 -14.13 -8.93
CA ASP A 785 7.78 -14.37 -9.88
C ASP A 785 7.72 -15.78 -10.50
N ASP A 786 6.79 -16.63 -10.02
CA ASP A 786 6.58 -17.95 -10.60
C ASP A 786 5.99 -17.84 -12.03
N PRO A 787 6.32 -18.77 -12.95
CA PRO A 787 5.75 -18.81 -14.29
C PRO A 787 4.21 -18.86 -14.26
N ALA A 788 3.57 -18.00 -15.06
CA ALA A 788 2.13 -17.89 -15.18
C ALA A 788 1.59 -18.30 -16.55
N ALA A 789 2.38 -18.17 -17.60
CA ALA A 789 2.02 -18.62 -18.94
C ALA A 789 3.26 -18.85 -19.81
N ILE A 790 3.14 -19.79 -20.76
CA ILE A 790 4.11 -19.99 -21.84
C ILE A 790 3.43 -19.71 -23.17
N LEU A 791 3.98 -18.77 -23.94
CA LEU A 791 3.50 -18.40 -25.27
C LEU A 791 4.56 -18.76 -26.31
N PHE A 792 4.16 -19.19 -27.51
CA PHE A 792 5.12 -19.61 -28.53
C PHE A 792 5.27 -18.56 -29.64
N THR A 793 6.52 -18.16 -29.92
CA THR A 793 6.86 -17.25 -31.03
C THR A 793 7.57 -18.02 -32.12
N SER A 794 7.33 -17.68 -33.39
CA SER A 794 7.85 -18.43 -34.55
C SER A 794 9.37 -18.33 -34.72
N GLY A 795 10.02 -17.32 -34.13
CA GLY A 795 11.48 -17.13 -34.18
C GLY A 795 12.05 -16.97 -35.60
N SER A 796 13.21 -16.35 -35.74
CA SER A 796 13.92 -16.28 -37.03
C SER A 796 14.57 -17.60 -37.46
N GLU A 797 14.53 -18.63 -36.60
CA GLU A 797 15.24 -19.92 -36.74
C GLU A 797 14.33 -21.05 -37.23
N GLY A 798 13.05 -20.79 -37.52
CA GLY A 798 12.11 -21.77 -38.07
C GLY A 798 11.49 -22.75 -37.07
N THR A 799 12.03 -22.88 -35.85
CA THR A 799 11.41 -23.65 -34.75
C THR A 799 10.84 -22.72 -33.66
N PRO A 800 9.59 -22.93 -33.19
CA PRO A 800 8.99 -22.06 -32.18
C PRO A 800 9.75 -22.04 -30.85
N LYS A 801 9.94 -20.83 -30.30
CA LYS A 801 10.54 -20.60 -28.96
C LYS A 801 9.41 -20.34 -27.96
N GLY A 802 9.51 -20.94 -26.77
CA GLY A 802 8.58 -20.69 -25.68
C GLY A 802 9.01 -19.47 -24.87
N VAL A 803 8.18 -18.43 -24.82
CA VAL A 803 8.35 -17.24 -23.98
C VAL A 803 7.68 -17.50 -22.64
N VAL A 804 8.46 -17.50 -21.56
CA VAL A 804 7.95 -17.77 -20.21
C VAL A 804 7.67 -16.45 -19.48
N LEU A 805 6.41 -16.20 -19.16
CA LEU A 805 5.96 -15.00 -18.46
C LEU A 805 5.55 -15.34 -17.04
N SER A 806 6.02 -14.57 -16.05
CA SER A 806 5.57 -14.67 -14.66
C SER A 806 4.23 -13.98 -14.42
N HIS A 807 3.63 -14.20 -13.25
CA HIS A 807 2.45 -13.45 -12.84
C HIS A 807 2.75 -11.95 -12.74
N ALA A 808 3.93 -11.60 -12.22
CA ALA A 808 4.41 -10.23 -12.10
C ALA A 808 4.58 -9.57 -13.48
N ASN A 809 5.11 -10.28 -14.49
CA ASN A 809 5.31 -9.70 -15.82
C ASN A 809 4.00 -9.27 -16.47
N ILE A 810 3.01 -10.17 -16.47
CA ILE A 810 1.71 -9.93 -17.10
C ILE A 810 0.95 -8.82 -16.36
N LEU A 811 0.94 -8.85 -15.03
CA LEU A 811 0.26 -7.81 -14.25
C LEU A 811 0.98 -6.47 -14.33
N ALA A 812 2.32 -6.44 -14.38
CA ALA A 812 3.06 -5.22 -14.61
C ALA A 812 2.63 -4.55 -15.91
N ASN A 813 2.47 -5.31 -17.00
CA ASN A 813 2.00 -4.76 -18.27
C ASN A 813 0.55 -4.28 -18.24
N ALA A 814 -0.34 -5.00 -17.56
CA ALA A 814 -1.72 -4.56 -17.35
C ALA A 814 -1.77 -3.24 -16.55
N THR A 815 -1.04 -3.15 -15.45
CA THR A 815 -0.98 -1.94 -14.60
C THR A 815 -0.29 -0.77 -15.32
N GLN A 816 0.74 -1.02 -16.13
CA GLN A 816 1.37 -0.02 -17.00
C GLN A 816 0.32 0.63 -17.92
N ALA A 817 -0.54 -0.18 -18.54
CA ALA A 817 -1.62 0.32 -19.39
C ALA A 817 -2.69 1.09 -18.59
N GLU A 818 -3.12 0.59 -17.43
CA GLU A 818 -4.05 1.28 -16.52
C GLU A 818 -3.53 2.64 -16.02
N ALA A 819 -2.20 2.80 -15.88
CA ALA A 819 -1.58 4.05 -15.47
C ALA A 819 -1.57 5.13 -16.57
N ARG A 820 -1.85 4.76 -17.83
CA ARG A 820 -1.85 5.67 -19.00
C ARG A 820 -3.23 5.81 -19.65
N ILE A 821 -4.09 4.80 -19.51
CA ILE A 821 -5.43 4.72 -20.10
C ILE A 821 -6.47 4.53 -18.99
N ASP A 822 -7.55 5.30 -19.04
CA ASP A 822 -8.59 5.36 -18.01
C ASP A 822 -9.64 4.25 -18.14
N PHE A 823 -9.21 2.98 -18.13
CA PHE A 823 -10.12 1.84 -18.17
C PHE A 823 -11.14 1.91 -17.02
N SER A 824 -12.43 1.77 -17.35
CA SER A 824 -13.51 1.83 -16.38
C SER A 824 -14.45 0.63 -16.54
N SER A 825 -15.17 0.25 -15.49
CA SER A 825 -16.19 -0.80 -15.55
C SER A 825 -17.41 -0.46 -16.42
N ASN A 826 -17.50 0.79 -16.91
CA ASN A 826 -18.46 1.18 -17.94
C ASN A 826 -17.98 0.83 -19.35
N ASP A 827 -16.72 0.43 -19.48
CA ASP A 827 -16.18 -0.08 -20.73
C ASP A 827 -16.55 -1.55 -20.95
N LYS A 828 -16.35 -2.00 -22.18
CA LYS A 828 -16.45 -3.40 -22.54
C LYS A 828 -15.46 -3.71 -23.66
N VAL A 829 -14.57 -4.67 -23.40
CA VAL A 829 -13.57 -5.11 -24.38
C VAL A 829 -14.20 -6.12 -25.33
N PHE A 830 -14.09 -5.88 -26.64
CA PHE A 830 -14.35 -6.90 -27.64
C PHE A 830 -13.04 -7.65 -27.93
N ASN A 831 -12.86 -8.81 -27.31
CA ASN A 831 -11.65 -9.60 -27.49
C ASN A 831 -11.81 -10.61 -28.62
N VAL A 832 -11.41 -10.17 -29.81
CA VAL A 832 -11.36 -10.97 -31.03
C VAL A 832 -9.98 -11.57 -31.29
N LEU A 833 -8.97 -11.19 -30.49
CA LEU A 833 -7.59 -11.58 -30.69
C LEU A 833 -7.26 -12.89 -29.95
N PRO A 834 -6.66 -13.89 -30.61
CA PRO A 834 -6.45 -15.20 -30.00
C PRO A 834 -5.68 -15.15 -28.67
N MET A 835 -6.18 -15.87 -27.66
CA MET A 835 -5.54 -15.98 -26.33
C MET A 835 -4.21 -16.74 -26.34
N PHE A 836 -3.87 -17.47 -27.41
CA PHE A 836 -2.53 -18.04 -27.57
C PHE A 836 -1.48 -17.02 -28.03
N HIS A 837 -1.89 -15.77 -28.25
CA HIS A 837 -1.01 -14.64 -28.51
C HIS A 837 -1.05 -13.68 -27.31
N SER A 838 0.10 -13.12 -26.91
CA SER A 838 0.21 -12.22 -25.75
C SER A 838 -0.76 -11.03 -25.81
N PHE A 839 -1.03 -10.50 -27.00
CA PHE A 839 -1.96 -9.39 -27.16
C PHE A 839 -3.41 -9.77 -26.80
N GLY A 840 -3.87 -10.96 -27.20
CA GLY A 840 -5.19 -11.48 -26.84
C GLY A 840 -5.27 -12.00 -25.40
N LEU A 841 -4.18 -12.55 -24.87
CA LEU A 841 -4.08 -13.03 -23.50
C LEU A 841 -4.00 -11.88 -22.50
N THR A 842 -2.97 -11.03 -22.59
CA THR A 842 -2.75 -9.97 -21.60
C THR A 842 -3.72 -8.82 -21.80
N ALA A 843 -3.68 -8.13 -22.94
CA ALA A 843 -4.49 -6.93 -23.15
C ALA A 843 -5.97 -7.25 -23.35
N GLY A 844 -6.28 -8.31 -24.10
CA GLY A 844 -7.65 -8.71 -24.40
C GLY A 844 -8.38 -9.45 -23.26
N THR A 845 -7.66 -10.11 -22.35
CA THR A 845 -8.27 -10.95 -21.30
C THR A 845 -7.85 -10.59 -19.89
N ILE A 846 -6.56 -10.61 -19.58
CA ILE A 846 -6.09 -10.48 -18.19
C ILE A 846 -6.22 -9.06 -17.67
N LEU A 847 -5.82 -8.06 -18.45
CA LEU A 847 -6.00 -6.63 -18.14
C LEU A 847 -7.48 -6.34 -17.81
N PRO A 848 -8.46 -6.58 -18.70
CA PRO A 848 -9.85 -6.26 -18.39
C PRO A 848 -10.40 -6.97 -17.15
N LEU A 849 -10.08 -8.26 -16.93
CA LEU A 849 -10.48 -8.98 -15.72
C LEU A 849 -9.81 -8.42 -14.45
N ALA A 850 -8.56 -7.97 -14.54
CA ALA A 850 -7.84 -7.35 -13.44
C ALA A 850 -8.35 -5.92 -13.15
N SER A 851 -8.76 -5.17 -14.16
CA SER A 851 -9.27 -3.79 -14.02
C SER A 851 -10.75 -3.73 -13.62
N GLY A 852 -11.52 -4.79 -13.88
CA GLY A 852 -12.97 -4.79 -13.64
C GLY A 852 -13.79 -4.44 -14.88
N VAL A 853 -13.23 -4.58 -16.09
CA VAL A 853 -13.86 -4.29 -17.37
C VAL A 853 -14.45 -5.58 -17.95
N PRO A 854 -15.76 -5.65 -18.23
CA PRO A 854 -16.39 -6.78 -18.91
C PRO A 854 -15.77 -7.07 -20.29
N ILE A 855 -15.74 -8.34 -20.68
CA ILE A 855 -15.19 -8.79 -21.97
C ILE A 855 -16.25 -9.51 -22.78
N TYR A 856 -16.35 -9.20 -24.07
CA TYR A 856 -17.02 -10.00 -25.08
C TYR A 856 -15.99 -10.83 -25.84
N MET A 857 -16.02 -12.15 -25.73
CA MET A 857 -15.11 -13.05 -26.44
C MET A 857 -15.71 -13.44 -27.79
N TYR A 858 -14.88 -13.41 -28.84
CA TYR A 858 -15.24 -13.92 -30.15
C TYR A 858 -14.09 -14.75 -30.76
N PRO A 859 -14.37 -15.93 -31.34
CA PRO A 859 -13.35 -16.94 -31.64
C PRO A 859 -12.40 -16.59 -32.79
N SER A 860 -12.79 -15.72 -33.72
CA SER A 860 -12.00 -15.47 -34.93
C SER A 860 -12.03 -13.99 -35.37
N PRO A 861 -10.85 -13.36 -35.55
CA PRO A 861 -10.78 -12.00 -36.12
C PRO A 861 -11.04 -11.97 -37.62
N LEU A 862 -11.01 -13.10 -38.30
CA LEU A 862 -11.15 -13.19 -39.75
C LEU A 862 -12.61 -13.11 -40.24
N HIS A 863 -13.58 -13.12 -39.32
CA HIS A 863 -14.99 -13.00 -39.66
C HIS A 863 -15.39 -11.54 -39.91
N TYR A 864 -14.82 -10.95 -40.97
CA TYR A 864 -14.88 -9.50 -41.23
C TYR A 864 -16.29 -8.91 -41.27
N ARG A 865 -17.28 -9.68 -41.73
CA ARG A 865 -18.69 -9.23 -41.80
C ARG A 865 -19.39 -9.24 -40.45
N ILE A 866 -19.10 -10.22 -39.60
CA ILE A 866 -19.84 -10.45 -38.35
C ILE A 866 -19.27 -9.58 -37.21
N VAL A 867 -17.96 -9.37 -37.19
CA VAL A 867 -17.29 -8.64 -36.09
C VAL A 867 -17.83 -7.21 -35.92
N PRO A 868 -17.99 -6.37 -36.96
CA PRO A 868 -18.57 -5.04 -36.82
C PRO A 868 -19.98 -5.05 -36.21
N GLU A 869 -20.84 -5.94 -36.72
CA GLU A 869 -22.22 -6.11 -36.23
C GLU A 869 -22.24 -6.55 -34.75
N LEU A 870 -21.34 -7.45 -34.35
CA LEU A 870 -21.23 -7.88 -32.95
C LEU A 870 -20.66 -6.79 -32.04
N ILE A 871 -19.76 -5.92 -32.53
CA ILE A 871 -19.30 -4.76 -31.76
C ILE A 871 -20.49 -3.83 -31.48
N TYR A 872 -21.32 -3.59 -32.49
CA TYR A 872 -22.56 -2.82 -32.34
C TYR A 872 -23.52 -3.48 -31.34
N ALA A 873 -23.85 -4.76 -31.56
CA ALA A 873 -24.80 -5.51 -30.73
C ALA A 873 -24.34 -5.64 -29.27
N SER A 874 -23.06 -5.88 -29.05
CA SER A 874 -22.48 -6.02 -27.70
C SER A 874 -22.24 -4.68 -27.00
N ASN A 875 -22.36 -3.55 -27.72
CA ASN A 875 -21.98 -2.22 -27.24
C ASN A 875 -20.53 -2.16 -26.72
N ALA A 876 -19.61 -2.88 -27.36
CA ALA A 876 -18.21 -2.86 -26.94
C ALA A 876 -17.61 -1.47 -27.10
N THR A 877 -16.80 -1.03 -26.14
CA THR A 877 -16.17 0.30 -26.15
C THR A 877 -14.67 0.24 -26.45
N ILE A 878 -14.06 -0.94 -26.37
CA ILE A 878 -12.64 -1.15 -26.60
C ILE A 878 -12.47 -2.28 -27.62
N LEU A 879 -11.70 -2.01 -28.68
CA LEU A 879 -11.27 -3.00 -29.66
C LEU A 879 -9.75 -3.02 -29.73
N PHE A 880 -9.18 -4.22 -29.69
CA PHE A 880 -7.78 -4.48 -30.02
C PHE A 880 -7.70 -5.15 -31.39
N GLY A 881 -6.80 -4.68 -32.26
CA GLY A 881 -6.66 -5.20 -33.61
C GLY A 881 -5.28 -4.98 -34.22
N THR A 882 -5.13 -5.40 -35.47
CA THR A 882 -3.98 -5.07 -36.32
C THR A 882 -4.48 -4.26 -37.52
N ASP A 883 -3.60 -3.60 -38.27
CA ASP A 883 -3.99 -2.85 -39.48
C ASP A 883 -4.82 -3.71 -40.45
N THR A 884 -4.39 -4.95 -40.67
CA THR A 884 -5.03 -5.94 -41.53
C THR A 884 -6.47 -6.20 -41.10
N PHE A 885 -6.70 -6.47 -39.81
CA PHE A 885 -8.04 -6.75 -39.30
C PHE A 885 -8.94 -5.52 -39.36
N LEU A 886 -8.41 -4.37 -38.94
CA LEU A 886 -9.14 -3.11 -38.98
C LEU A 886 -9.52 -2.74 -40.42
N ASN A 887 -8.60 -2.88 -41.38
CA ASN A 887 -8.90 -2.65 -42.79
C ASN A 887 -9.97 -3.62 -43.31
N GLY A 888 -9.87 -4.91 -42.96
CA GLY A 888 -10.86 -5.91 -43.31
C GLY A 888 -12.26 -5.57 -42.79
N TYR A 889 -12.37 -5.16 -41.53
CA TYR A 889 -13.63 -4.69 -40.94
C TYR A 889 -14.15 -3.43 -41.62
N ALA A 890 -13.28 -2.44 -41.86
CA ALA A 890 -13.65 -1.17 -42.46
C ALA A 890 -14.23 -1.30 -43.87
N ARG A 891 -13.84 -2.32 -44.65
CA ARG A 891 -14.39 -2.56 -45.99
C ARG A 891 -15.88 -2.94 -45.98
N VAL A 892 -16.34 -3.62 -44.94
CA VAL A 892 -17.69 -4.21 -44.90
C VAL A 892 -18.59 -3.59 -43.83
N ALA A 893 -18.02 -2.99 -42.78
CA ALA A 893 -18.76 -2.36 -41.70
C ALA A 893 -19.67 -1.24 -42.21
N HIS A 894 -20.85 -1.10 -41.63
CA HIS A 894 -21.68 0.08 -41.75
C HIS A 894 -21.07 1.24 -40.94
N ALA A 895 -21.30 2.48 -41.36
CA ALA A 895 -20.73 3.68 -40.71
C ALA A 895 -21.06 3.78 -39.21
N TYR A 896 -22.15 3.12 -38.79
CA TYR A 896 -22.66 3.16 -37.42
C TYR A 896 -22.19 1.99 -36.52
N ASP A 897 -21.55 0.95 -37.09
CA ASP A 897 -21.23 -0.28 -36.35
C ASP A 897 -20.26 -0.04 -35.18
N PHE A 898 -19.38 0.97 -35.32
CA PHE A 898 -18.36 1.29 -34.32
C PHE A 898 -18.74 2.45 -33.40
N ARG A 899 -20.00 2.90 -33.38
CA ARG A 899 -20.46 4.08 -32.60
C ARG A 899 -20.18 4.01 -31.10
N SER A 900 -19.99 2.81 -30.56
CA SER A 900 -19.72 2.55 -29.14
C SER A 900 -18.24 2.67 -28.78
N LEU A 901 -17.33 2.55 -29.76
CA LEU A 901 -15.91 2.46 -29.50
C LEU A 901 -15.38 3.79 -28.95
N ARG A 902 -14.84 3.74 -27.73
CA ARG A 902 -14.04 4.80 -27.13
C ARG A 902 -12.58 4.64 -27.53
N TYR A 903 -12.08 3.40 -27.57
CA TYR A 903 -10.70 3.09 -27.90
C TYR A 903 -10.58 1.99 -28.96
N CYS A 904 -9.82 2.28 -30.00
CA CYS A 904 -9.39 1.30 -30.99
C CYS A 904 -7.86 1.25 -30.95
N PHE A 905 -7.32 0.21 -30.32
CA PHE A 905 -5.88 0.01 -30.22
C PHE A 905 -5.41 -0.92 -31.34
N ALA A 906 -4.40 -0.47 -32.07
CA ALA A 906 -3.79 -1.24 -33.14
C ALA A 906 -2.32 -1.53 -32.83
N GLY A 907 -1.88 -2.75 -33.11
CA GLY A 907 -0.49 -3.13 -32.88
C GLY A 907 -0.12 -4.42 -33.62
N ALA A 908 1.06 -4.94 -33.31
CA ALA A 908 1.69 -6.11 -33.94
C ALA A 908 2.10 -5.94 -35.41
N GLU A 909 1.66 -4.88 -36.09
CA GLU A 909 2.13 -4.42 -37.40
C GLU A 909 1.92 -2.91 -37.55
N PRO A 910 2.68 -2.22 -38.43
CA PRO A 910 2.51 -0.80 -38.68
C PRO A 910 1.11 -0.45 -39.18
N VAL A 911 0.51 0.61 -38.65
CA VAL A 911 -0.82 1.06 -39.06
C VAL A 911 -0.74 2.04 -40.23
N LYS A 912 -1.35 1.69 -41.36
CA LYS A 912 -1.35 2.51 -42.57
C LYS A 912 -2.13 3.81 -42.35
N ALA A 913 -1.65 4.89 -42.95
CA ALA A 913 -2.31 6.19 -42.91
C ALA A 913 -3.76 6.11 -43.46
N ALA A 914 -3.97 5.33 -44.52
CA ALA A 914 -5.30 5.10 -45.09
C ALA A 914 -6.26 4.44 -44.09
N THR A 915 -5.82 3.45 -43.32
CA THR A 915 -6.65 2.82 -42.28
C THR A 915 -7.03 3.82 -41.20
N ARG A 916 -6.07 4.65 -40.73
CA ARG A 916 -6.34 5.73 -39.76
C ARG A 916 -7.36 6.73 -40.29
N GLN A 917 -7.20 7.15 -41.54
CA GLN A 917 -8.09 8.11 -42.20
C GLN A 917 -9.50 7.56 -42.31
N VAL A 918 -9.66 6.33 -42.84
CA VAL A 918 -10.97 5.68 -42.98
C VAL A 918 -11.67 5.56 -41.63
N TYR A 919 -10.97 5.13 -40.57
CA TYR A 919 -11.56 5.01 -39.25
C TYR A 919 -12.00 6.35 -38.65
N MET A 920 -11.19 7.39 -38.85
CA MET A 920 -11.50 8.73 -38.36
C MET A 920 -12.67 9.36 -39.13
N GLU A 921 -12.65 9.32 -40.46
CA GLU A 921 -13.62 10.01 -41.31
C GLU A 921 -14.96 9.27 -41.37
N ARG A 922 -14.95 7.93 -41.53
CA ARG A 922 -16.18 7.15 -41.72
C ARG A 922 -16.85 6.78 -40.40
N PHE A 923 -16.07 6.49 -39.37
CA PHE A 923 -16.58 5.95 -38.11
C PHE A 923 -16.40 6.91 -36.92
N GLY A 924 -15.64 8.01 -37.06
CA GLY A 924 -15.33 8.92 -35.95
C GLY A 924 -14.40 8.31 -34.91
N VAL A 925 -13.71 7.21 -35.22
CA VAL A 925 -12.89 6.44 -34.28
C VAL A 925 -11.42 6.72 -34.52
N ARG A 926 -10.71 7.11 -33.45
CA ARG A 926 -9.25 7.29 -33.50
C ARG A 926 -8.55 5.95 -33.27
N VAL A 927 -7.72 5.54 -34.22
CA VAL A 927 -6.83 4.38 -34.07
C VAL A 927 -5.57 4.80 -33.32
N LEU A 928 -5.35 4.18 -32.16
CA LEU A 928 -4.20 4.38 -31.29
C LEU A 928 -3.19 3.26 -31.53
N GLU A 929 -2.08 3.59 -32.19
CA GLU A 929 -1.02 2.62 -32.49
C GLU A 929 -0.15 2.36 -31.26
N GLY A 930 0.20 1.11 -31.02
CA GLY A 930 1.12 0.68 -29.98
C GLY A 930 2.08 -0.41 -30.46
N TYR A 931 3.21 -0.51 -29.77
CA TYR A 931 4.28 -1.45 -30.06
C TYR A 931 4.47 -2.41 -28.89
N GLY A 932 4.73 -3.67 -29.22
CA GLY A 932 4.96 -4.70 -28.23
C GLY A 932 5.40 -6.02 -28.84
N VAL A 933 6.07 -6.83 -28.02
CA VAL A 933 6.52 -8.19 -28.35
C VAL A 933 6.07 -9.14 -27.25
N THR A 934 5.99 -10.44 -27.52
CA THR A 934 5.52 -11.42 -26.52
C THR A 934 6.38 -11.42 -25.26
N GLU A 935 7.67 -11.18 -25.44
CA GLU A 935 8.72 -11.10 -24.42
C GLU A 935 8.54 -9.95 -23.42
N THR A 936 7.66 -9.00 -23.70
CA THR A 936 7.34 -7.85 -22.83
C THR A 936 5.88 -7.82 -22.38
N ALA A 937 5.20 -8.96 -22.51
CA ALA A 937 3.87 -9.24 -21.96
C ALA A 937 2.63 -8.40 -22.39
N PRO A 938 2.46 -7.79 -23.59
CA PRO A 938 3.41 -7.45 -24.64
C PRO A 938 3.78 -5.97 -24.79
N VAL A 939 3.05 -5.02 -24.20
CA VAL A 939 3.12 -3.61 -24.61
C VAL A 939 4.42 -2.94 -24.14
N ILE A 940 5.18 -2.35 -25.07
CA ILE A 940 6.40 -1.56 -24.81
C ILE A 940 6.10 -0.06 -24.87
N ALA A 941 5.33 0.36 -25.86
CA ALA A 941 4.96 1.75 -26.07
C ALA A 941 3.55 1.87 -26.65
N ILE A 942 2.86 2.98 -26.36
CA ILE A 942 1.49 3.19 -26.84
C ILE A 942 1.16 4.66 -27.06
N ASN A 943 0.45 4.95 -28.16
CA ASN A 943 -0.24 6.23 -28.31
C ASN A 943 -1.49 6.27 -27.42
N THR A 944 -1.68 7.36 -26.69
CA THR A 944 -2.84 7.55 -25.83
C THR A 944 -3.72 8.68 -26.35
N PRO A 945 -4.98 8.81 -25.92
CA PRO A 945 -5.81 9.95 -26.29
C PRO A 945 -5.16 11.32 -26.00
N MET A 946 -4.30 11.38 -24.97
CA MET A 946 -3.58 12.57 -24.55
C MET A 946 -2.25 12.77 -25.29
N PHE A 947 -1.51 11.69 -25.53
CA PHE A 947 -0.21 11.70 -26.21
C PHE A 947 -0.28 10.81 -27.45
N ASN A 948 -0.66 11.40 -28.58
CA ASN A 948 -0.81 10.71 -29.85
C ASN A 948 -0.06 11.45 -30.95
N LYS A 949 0.87 10.77 -31.62
CA LYS A 949 1.62 11.30 -32.76
C LYS A 949 1.59 10.30 -33.91
N ALA A 950 1.02 10.70 -35.05
CA ALA A 950 0.93 9.85 -36.23
C ALA A 950 2.35 9.46 -36.73
N GLY A 951 2.50 8.23 -37.23
CA GLY A 951 3.80 7.69 -37.64
C GLY A 951 4.70 7.24 -36.48
N THR A 952 4.19 7.27 -35.24
CA THR A 952 4.88 6.78 -34.05
C THR A 952 4.03 5.70 -33.37
N VAL A 953 4.67 4.88 -32.54
CA VAL A 953 3.99 3.89 -31.69
C VAL A 953 3.73 4.42 -30.28
N GLY A 954 3.86 5.74 -30.09
CA GLY A 954 3.65 6.42 -28.83
C GLY A 954 4.89 6.43 -27.94
N LYS A 955 4.66 6.56 -26.62
CA LYS A 955 5.72 6.68 -25.62
C LYS A 955 5.91 5.38 -24.85
N LEU A 956 7.11 5.19 -24.31
CA LEU A 956 7.47 4.04 -23.48
C LEU A 956 6.55 3.89 -22.26
N MET A 957 6.20 2.65 -21.91
CA MET A 957 5.35 2.37 -20.74
C MET A 957 6.07 2.70 -19.41
N PRO A 958 5.34 3.08 -18.34
CA PRO A 958 5.88 3.33 -17.00
C PRO A 958 6.79 2.20 -16.49
N GLY A 959 7.90 2.54 -15.83
CA GLY A 959 8.82 1.57 -15.25
C GLY A 959 9.64 0.72 -16.24
N MET A 960 9.59 1.03 -17.55
CA MET A 960 10.49 0.45 -18.53
C MET A 960 11.71 1.36 -18.77
N SER A 961 12.82 0.78 -19.17
CA SER A 961 14.01 1.47 -19.66
C SER A 961 14.37 0.98 -21.05
N ALA A 962 14.79 1.90 -21.90
CA ALA A 962 15.23 1.62 -23.27
C ALA A 962 16.70 1.99 -23.45
N ARG A 963 17.43 1.18 -24.21
CA ARG A 963 18.79 1.43 -24.66
C ARG A 963 18.84 1.24 -26.16
N LEU A 964 19.40 2.22 -26.88
CA LEU A 964 19.62 2.14 -28.32
C LEU A 964 21.08 1.82 -28.58
N GLU A 965 21.34 0.77 -29.35
CA GLU A 965 22.67 0.45 -29.85
C GLU A 965 22.80 0.91 -31.31
N THR A 966 23.87 1.63 -31.62
CA THR A 966 24.13 2.14 -32.97
C THR A 966 24.30 1.00 -33.97
N VAL A 967 23.62 1.07 -35.11
CA VAL A 967 23.73 0.08 -36.17
C VAL A 967 24.54 0.66 -37.34
N PRO A 968 25.66 0.03 -37.75
CA PRO A 968 26.46 0.53 -38.87
C PRO A 968 25.63 0.70 -40.15
N GLY A 969 25.73 1.87 -40.80
CA GLY A 969 24.99 2.19 -42.02
C GLY A 969 23.59 2.80 -41.80
N ILE A 970 23.17 3.00 -40.54
CA ILE A 970 21.93 3.70 -40.19
C ILE A 970 22.30 5.00 -39.46
N GLY A 971 22.05 6.16 -40.08
CA GLY A 971 22.45 7.47 -39.56
C GLY A 971 21.58 8.01 -38.42
N HIS A 972 20.32 7.57 -38.33
CA HIS A 972 19.35 7.98 -37.30
C HIS A 972 18.62 6.75 -36.74
N GLY A 973 18.47 6.68 -35.41
CA GLY A 973 17.91 5.54 -34.70
C GLY A 973 18.93 4.43 -34.39
N GLY A 974 18.51 3.46 -33.59
CA GLY A 974 19.35 2.36 -33.12
C GLY A 974 18.55 1.10 -32.80
N ARG A 975 19.26 -0.02 -32.64
CA ARG A 975 18.68 -1.29 -32.24
C ARG A 975 18.17 -1.19 -30.81
N LEU A 976 16.90 -1.53 -30.62
CA LEU A 976 16.22 -1.36 -29.33
C LEU A 976 16.46 -2.54 -28.39
N TYR A 977 17.01 -2.21 -27.23
CA TYR A 977 17.05 -3.09 -26.06
C TYR A 977 16.13 -2.52 -24.98
N VAL A 978 15.35 -3.40 -24.34
CA VAL A 978 14.43 -3.01 -23.27
C VAL A 978 14.62 -3.82 -22.01
N THR A 979 14.41 -3.20 -20.86
CA THR A 979 14.32 -3.86 -19.56
C THR A 979 13.18 -3.25 -18.74
N GLY A 980 12.60 -4.04 -17.84
CA GLY A 980 11.46 -3.61 -17.03
C GLY A 980 10.72 -4.79 -16.39
N PRO A 981 9.76 -4.51 -15.50
CA PRO A 981 9.04 -5.54 -14.75
C PRO A 981 8.14 -6.42 -15.61
N ASN A 982 7.76 -5.96 -16.81
CA ASN A 982 6.98 -6.72 -17.79
C ASN A 982 7.81 -7.61 -18.72
N VAL A 983 9.14 -7.60 -18.60
CA VAL A 983 10.04 -8.44 -19.41
C VAL A 983 10.02 -9.88 -18.90
N MET A 984 9.92 -10.84 -19.83
CA MET A 984 9.84 -12.27 -19.58
C MET A 984 10.97 -12.83 -18.70
N LEU A 985 10.75 -14.01 -18.13
CA LEU A 985 11.76 -14.73 -17.36
C LEU A 985 12.88 -15.30 -18.26
N GLY A 986 12.55 -15.67 -19.49
CA GLY A 986 13.48 -16.29 -20.43
C GLY A 986 12.78 -17.13 -21.49
N TYR A 987 13.59 -17.77 -22.34
CA TYR A 987 13.13 -18.66 -23.40
C TYR A 987 13.23 -20.14 -23.02
N LEU A 988 12.26 -20.93 -23.45
CA LEU A 988 12.37 -22.37 -23.65
C LEU A 988 12.69 -22.62 -25.12
N LYS A 989 13.72 -23.42 -25.40
CA LYS A 989 14.15 -23.74 -26.75
C LYS A 989 14.19 -25.26 -26.95
N SER A 990 14.07 -25.68 -28.20
CA SER A 990 13.96 -27.09 -28.59
C SER A 990 15.27 -27.88 -28.40
N ASP A 991 16.42 -27.20 -28.32
CA ASP A 991 17.74 -27.78 -28.05
C ASP A 991 17.88 -28.27 -26.60
N LYS A 992 17.25 -27.55 -25.65
CA LYS A 992 17.18 -27.91 -24.23
C LYS A 992 15.74 -27.80 -23.71
N PRO A 993 14.85 -28.74 -24.09
CA PRO A 993 13.44 -28.70 -23.69
C PRO A 993 13.26 -28.63 -22.17
N GLY A 994 12.31 -27.81 -21.71
CA GLY A 994 12.01 -27.62 -20.29
C GLY A 994 13.02 -26.77 -19.50
N VAL A 995 14.20 -26.45 -20.07
CA VAL A 995 15.21 -25.64 -19.40
C VAL A 995 15.07 -24.17 -19.78
N LEU A 996 14.79 -23.33 -18.78
CA LEU A 996 14.67 -21.89 -18.96
C LEU A 996 16.03 -21.26 -19.25
N GLN A 997 16.13 -20.54 -20.38
CA GLN A 997 17.31 -19.76 -20.76
C GLN A 997 17.05 -18.28 -20.42
N PRO A 998 17.68 -17.72 -19.38
CA PRO A 998 17.47 -16.33 -18.98
C PRO A 998 18.03 -15.36 -20.02
N LEU A 999 17.62 -14.09 -19.91
CA LEU A 999 18.14 -12.99 -20.73
C LEU A 999 19.58 -12.65 -20.32
N THR A 1000 20.38 -12.23 -21.30
CA THR A 1000 21.73 -11.68 -21.06
C THR A 1000 21.62 -10.32 -20.38
N ASP A 1001 22.27 -10.17 -19.22
CA ASP A 1001 22.30 -8.93 -18.41
C ASP A 1001 20.92 -8.33 -18.07
N GLY A 1002 19.84 -9.11 -18.16
CA GLY A 1002 18.47 -8.64 -17.90
C GLY A 1002 17.89 -7.70 -18.98
N TRP A 1003 18.54 -7.60 -20.15
CA TRP A 1003 18.03 -6.82 -21.29
C TRP A 1003 17.47 -7.74 -22.37
N HIS A 1004 16.31 -7.38 -22.90
CA HIS A 1004 15.73 -8.03 -24.07
C HIS A 1004 16.05 -7.25 -25.35
N ASP A 1005 16.70 -7.93 -26.29
CA ASP A 1005 16.93 -7.47 -27.65
C ASP A 1005 15.65 -7.67 -28.48
N THR A 1006 14.98 -6.59 -28.87
CA THR A 1006 13.73 -6.70 -29.63
C THR A 1006 13.97 -7.07 -31.10
N GLY A 1007 15.20 -6.89 -31.59
CA GLY A 1007 15.57 -7.04 -33.00
C GLY A 1007 15.02 -5.93 -33.92
N ASP A 1008 14.34 -4.94 -33.37
CA ASP A 1008 13.77 -3.81 -34.10
C ASP A 1008 14.69 -2.57 -33.97
N ILE A 1009 14.75 -1.77 -35.04
CA ILE A 1009 15.47 -0.49 -35.08
C ILE A 1009 14.45 0.62 -34.92
N VAL A 1010 14.69 1.48 -33.95
CA VAL A 1010 13.78 2.57 -33.58
C VAL A 1010 14.52 3.88 -33.42
N ASP A 1011 13.78 4.97 -33.57
CA ASP A 1011 14.20 6.31 -33.21
C ASP A 1011 13.31 6.82 -32.07
N ILE A 1012 13.89 7.57 -31.13
CA ILE A 1012 13.18 8.17 -30.00
C ILE A 1012 13.42 9.67 -30.05
N ASP A 1013 12.35 10.44 -30.29
CA ASP A 1013 12.44 11.89 -30.40
C ASP A 1013 12.59 12.59 -29.03
N GLU A 1014 12.84 13.91 -29.05
CA GLU A 1014 12.99 14.76 -27.85
C GLU A 1014 11.75 14.75 -26.95
N GLU A 1015 10.56 14.47 -27.50
CA GLU A 1015 9.31 14.37 -26.76
C GLU A 1015 9.07 12.95 -26.21
N GLY A 1016 9.94 11.98 -26.53
CA GLY A 1016 9.90 10.59 -26.11
C GLY A 1016 8.97 9.70 -26.93
N PHE A 1017 8.54 10.13 -28.12
CA PHE A 1017 7.80 9.28 -29.04
C PHE A 1017 8.74 8.35 -29.81
N ILE A 1018 8.31 7.11 -29.99
CA ILE A 1018 9.09 6.06 -30.65
C ILE A 1018 8.57 5.84 -32.07
N SER A 1019 9.46 5.88 -33.06
CA SER A 1019 9.17 5.49 -34.45
C SER A 1019 9.96 4.22 -34.82
N ILE A 1020 9.28 3.27 -35.45
CA ILE A 1020 9.90 2.00 -35.87
C ILE A 1020 10.40 2.15 -37.31
N SER A 1021 11.71 2.02 -37.51
CA SER A 1021 12.34 2.12 -38.83
C SER A 1021 12.37 0.78 -39.58
N GLY A 1022 12.32 -0.34 -38.85
CA GLY A 1022 12.28 -1.69 -39.41
C GLY A 1022 12.89 -2.74 -38.49
N ARG A 1023 12.98 -3.97 -38.98
CA ARG A 1023 13.70 -5.07 -38.28
C ARG A 1023 15.13 -5.13 -38.75
N ALA A 1024 16.10 -5.30 -37.85
CA ALA A 1024 17.51 -5.40 -38.21
C ALA A 1024 17.81 -6.49 -39.26
N LYS A 1025 17.11 -7.64 -39.18
CA LYS A 1025 17.21 -8.74 -40.16
C LYS A 1025 16.51 -8.48 -41.51
N ARG A 1026 15.75 -7.39 -41.61
CA ARG A 1026 15.03 -6.95 -42.82
C ARG A 1026 15.62 -5.64 -43.37
N PHE A 1027 16.91 -5.46 -43.18
CA PHE A 1027 17.72 -4.54 -43.96
C PHE A 1027 18.59 -5.36 -44.89
N ALA A 1028 18.58 -5.01 -46.17
CA ALA A 1028 19.54 -5.52 -47.12
C ALA A 1028 20.79 -4.63 -47.11
N LYS A 1029 21.98 -5.23 -47.08
CA LYS A 1029 23.24 -4.51 -47.21
C LYS A 1029 23.67 -4.46 -48.66
N ILE A 1030 23.35 -3.35 -49.35
CA ILE A 1030 23.57 -3.19 -50.78
C ILE A 1030 24.60 -2.09 -51.00
N GLY A 1031 25.78 -2.46 -51.50
CA GLY A 1031 26.85 -1.50 -51.78
C GLY A 1031 27.39 -0.78 -50.53
N GLY A 1032 27.23 -1.38 -49.35
CA GLY A 1032 27.65 -0.80 -48.07
C GLY A 1032 26.57 -0.02 -47.33
N GLU A 1033 25.44 0.29 -47.97
CA GLU A 1033 24.28 0.95 -47.36
C GLU A 1033 23.24 -0.06 -46.88
N MET A 1034 22.54 0.27 -45.79
CA MET A 1034 21.48 -0.56 -45.21
C MET A 1034 20.12 -0.11 -45.74
N ILE A 1035 19.55 -0.91 -46.66
CA ILE A 1035 18.27 -0.64 -47.31
C ILE A 1035 17.13 -1.38 -46.60
N SER A 1036 16.16 -0.66 -46.07
CA SER A 1036 14.98 -1.26 -45.42
C SER A 1036 14.09 -1.96 -46.44
N LEU A 1037 13.93 -3.28 -46.30
CA LEU A 1037 13.03 -4.06 -47.16
C LEU A 1037 11.56 -3.62 -47.01
N ALA A 1038 11.18 -3.20 -45.79
CA ALA A 1038 9.83 -2.74 -45.51
C ALA A 1038 9.53 -1.40 -46.20
N ALA A 1039 10.51 -0.51 -46.30
CA ALA A 1039 10.35 0.74 -47.04
C ALA A 1039 10.14 0.49 -48.55
N VAL A 1040 10.83 -0.50 -49.11
CA VAL A 1040 10.64 -0.91 -50.51
C VAL A 1040 9.24 -1.51 -50.74
N GLU A 1041 8.73 -2.30 -49.77
CA GLU A 1041 7.35 -2.80 -49.79
C GLU A 1041 6.32 -1.68 -49.67
N GLU A 1042 6.57 -0.65 -48.87
CA GLU A 1042 5.68 0.51 -48.76
C GLU A 1042 5.63 1.31 -50.07
N ILE A 1043 6.77 1.47 -50.74
CA ILE A 1043 6.84 2.08 -52.08
C ILE A 1043 6.04 1.23 -53.07
N ALA A 1044 6.22 -0.11 -53.05
CA ALA A 1044 5.43 -1.02 -53.88
C ALA A 1044 3.93 -0.89 -53.60
N ALA A 1045 3.53 -0.77 -52.34
CA ALA A 1045 2.13 -0.59 -51.95
C ALA A 1045 1.55 0.78 -52.36
N LYS A 1046 2.38 1.81 -52.57
CA LYS A 1046 1.93 3.09 -53.14
C LYS A 1046 1.80 3.01 -54.66
N LEU A 1047 2.69 2.28 -55.31
CA LEU A 1047 2.66 2.05 -56.76
C LEU A 1047 1.52 1.12 -57.18
N TRP A 1048 1.28 0.05 -56.40
CA TRP A 1048 0.24 -0.96 -56.64
C TRP A 1048 -0.63 -1.14 -55.38
N PRO A 1049 -1.60 -0.24 -55.12
CA PRO A 1049 -2.34 -0.17 -53.85
C PRO A 1049 -3.32 -1.32 -53.59
N SER A 1050 -3.62 -2.11 -54.62
CA SER A 1050 -4.71 -3.10 -54.64
C SER A 1050 -4.26 -4.53 -54.36
N VAL A 1051 -2.95 -4.78 -54.31
CA VAL A 1051 -2.34 -6.12 -54.26
C VAL A 1051 -1.27 -6.21 -53.17
N LEU A 1052 -0.95 -7.44 -52.74
CA LEU A 1052 0.17 -7.65 -51.84
C LEU A 1052 1.49 -7.66 -52.61
N SER A 1053 2.52 -7.07 -52.00
CA SER A 1053 3.90 -7.18 -52.48
C SER A 1053 4.83 -7.48 -51.32
N ALA A 1054 5.87 -8.28 -51.56
CA ALA A 1054 6.86 -8.70 -50.57
C ALA A 1054 8.27 -8.63 -51.15
N VAL A 1055 9.25 -8.19 -50.37
CA VAL A 1055 10.65 -8.09 -50.82
C VAL A 1055 11.51 -9.12 -50.10
N ALA A 1056 12.36 -9.80 -50.87
CA ALA A 1056 13.46 -10.63 -50.39
C ALA A 1056 14.80 -9.99 -50.72
N ALA A 1057 15.76 -10.10 -49.80
CA ALA A 1057 17.17 -9.80 -50.05
C ALA A 1057 17.90 -11.12 -50.31
N VAL A 1058 18.59 -11.22 -51.44
CA VAL A 1058 19.42 -12.38 -51.78
C VAL A 1058 20.85 -11.94 -52.03
N LYS A 1059 21.81 -12.86 -51.84
CA LYS A 1059 23.23 -12.57 -52.10
C LYS A 1059 23.44 -12.14 -53.55
N ASP A 1060 24.28 -11.13 -53.73
CA ASP A 1060 24.71 -10.61 -55.02
C ASP A 1060 26.23 -10.44 -55.02
N ASP A 1061 26.91 -11.06 -55.99
CA ASP A 1061 28.38 -11.09 -56.04
C ASP A 1061 29.02 -9.71 -56.24
N ARG A 1062 28.25 -8.69 -56.68
CA ARG A 1062 28.76 -7.34 -56.95
C ARG A 1062 28.44 -6.35 -55.83
N LYS A 1063 27.21 -6.37 -55.32
CA LYS A 1063 26.71 -5.41 -54.32
C LYS A 1063 26.61 -5.98 -52.91
N GLY A 1064 27.00 -7.23 -52.70
CA GLY A 1064 26.79 -7.97 -51.46
C GLY A 1064 25.41 -8.61 -51.43
N GLU A 1065 24.37 -7.80 -51.54
CA GLU A 1065 22.97 -8.25 -51.67
C GLU A 1065 22.24 -7.50 -52.78
N LYS A 1066 21.17 -8.12 -53.30
CA LYS A 1066 20.21 -7.50 -54.21
C LYS A 1066 18.77 -7.76 -53.76
N LEU A 1067 17.86 -6.90 -54.17
CA LEU A 1067 16.44 -6.98 -53.84
C LEU A 1067 15.64 -7.67 -54.95
N ILE A 1068 14.78 -8.60 -54.57
CA ILE A 1068 13.76 -9.21 -55.44
C ILE A 1068 12.39 -8.88 -54.84
N LEU A 1069 11.56 -8.16 -55.60
CA LEU A 1069 10.19 -7.83 -55.23
C LEU A 1069 9.23 -8.85 -55.85
N PHE A 1070 8.38 -9.46 -55.04
CA PHE A 1070 7.28 -10.32 -55.48
C PHE A 1070 5.97 -9.53 -55.37
N SER A 1071 5.15 -9.53 -56.42
CA SER A 1071 3.86 -8.81 -56.42
C SER A 1071 2.74 -9.66 -56.99
N GLU A 1072 1.52 -9.51 -56.45
CA GLU A 1072 0.31 -10.12 -57.05
C GLU A 1072 -0.27 -9.27 -58.19
N GLU A 1073 0.31 -8.10 -58.48
CA GLU A 1073 -0.08 -7.28 -59.64
C GLU A 1073 0.42 -7.94 -60.93
N GLY A 1074 -0.52 -8.37 -61.78
CA GLY A 1074 -0.24 -9.12 -63.01
C GLY A 1074 0.63 -8.36 -64.02
N SER A 1075 0.63 -7.03 -63.95
CA SER A 1075 1.41 -6.14 -64.82
C SER A 1075 2.69 -5.58 -64.18
N ALA A 1076 3.05 -6.00 -62.95
CA ALA A 1076 4.14 -5.38 -62.21
C ALA A 1076 5.50 -5.54 -62.90
N ALA A 1077 6.05 -4.43 -63.43
CA ALA A 1077 7.37 -4.40 -64.02
C ALA A 1077 8.35 -3.53 -63.23
N ARG A 1078 9.64 -3.92 -63.26
CA ARG A 1078 10.73 -3.14 -62.66
C ARG A 1078 10.81 -1.71 -63.21
N THR A 1079 10.49 -1.53 -64.50
CA THR A 1079 10.48 -0.21 -65.14
C THR A 1079 9.50 0.75 -64.50
N ASP A 1080 8.36 0.25 -64.01
CA ASP A 1080 7.33 1.07 -63.38
C ASP A 1080 7.79 1.50 -61.99
N PHE A 1081 8.40 0.58 -61.25
CA PHE A 1081 9.03 0.89 -59.96
C PHE A 1081 10.14 1.93 -60.11
N LEU A 1082 11.01 1.78 -61.11
CA LEU A 1082 12.10 2.72 -61.37
C LEU A 1082 11.58 4.12 -61.75
N LYS A 1083 10.55 4.20 -62.60
CA LYS A 1083 9.91 5.48 -62.95
C LYS A 1083 9.30 6.15 -61.73
N TYR A 1084 8.58 5.38 -60.92
CA TYR A 1084 7.98 5.88 -59.67
C TYR A 1084 9.04 6.37 -58.69
N ALA A 1085 10.12 5.60 -58.51
CA ALA A 1085 11.23 5.94 -57.63
C ALA A 1085 11.89 7.28 -58.03
N LYS A 1086 12.20 7.46 -59.32
CA LYS A 1086 12.78 8.72 -59.84
C LYS A 1086 11.84 9.91 -59.67
N ALA A 1087 10.55 9.74 -59.93
CA ALA A 1087 9.56 10.80 -59.81
C ALA A 1087 9.38 11.28 -58.35
N HIS A 1088 9.68 10.44 -57.36
CA HIS A 1088 9.50 10.73 -55.94
C HIS A 1088 10.82 10.89 -55.17
N GLY A 1089 11.96 11.02 -55.87
CA GLY A 1089 13.26 11.23 -55.25
C GLY A 1089 13.74 10.06 -54.38
N ILE A 1090 13.28 8.84 -54.66
CA ILE A 1090 13.68 7.62 -53.94
C ILE A 1090 15.09 7.21 -54.41
N GLN A 1091 15.94 6.77 -53.48
CA GLN A 1091 17.32 6.35 -53.78
C GLN A 1091 17.36 5.16 -54.76
N ASP A 1092 18.29 5.19 -55.72
CA ASP A 1092 18.44 4.13 -56.73
C ASP A 1092 18.73 2.74 -56.11
N LEU A 1093 19.36 2.69 -54.93
CA LEU A 1093 19.63 1.45 -54.20
C LEU A 1093 18.37 0.79 -53.60
N MET A 1094 17.27 1.54 -53.46
CA MET A 1094 15.98 1.01 -53.01
C MET A 1094 15.15 0.39 -54.14
N VAL A 1095 15.56 0.57 -55.41
CA VAL A 1095 14.87 -0.01 -56.56
C VAL A 1095 15.20 -1.50 -56.64
N PRO A 1096 14.20 -2.41 -56.64
CA PRO A 1096 14.43 -3.83 -56.77
C PRO A 1096 15.27 -4.18 -58.01
N ALA A 1097 16.21 -5.11 -57.87
CA ALA A 1097 16.97 -5.63 -58.99
C ALA A 1097 16.06 -6.47 -59.91
N GLU A 1098 15.08 -7.16 -59.32
CA GLU A 1098 14.07 -7.96 -60.01
C GLU A 1098 12.67 -7.67 -59.44
N VAL A 1099 11.66 -7.67 -60.31
CA VAL A 1099 10.24 -7.70 -59.92
C VAL A 1099 9.64 -8.97 -60.53
N ARG A 1100 9.06 -9.83 -59.70
CA ARG A 1100 8.48 -11.12 -60.07
C ARG A 1100 6.98 -11.12 -59.76
N VAL A 1101 6.17 -11.42 -60.77
CA VAL A 1101 4.72 -11.57 -60.60
C VAL A 1101 4.43 -12.96 -60.02
N VAL A 1102 3.60 -13.03 -58.98
CA VAL A 1102 3.17 -14.28 -58.33
C VAL A 1102 1.65 -14.31 -58.22
N ASN A 1103 1.04 -15.50 -58.36
CA ASN A 1103 -0.41 -15.64 -58.21
C ASN A 1103 -0.90 -15.25 -56.81
N LYS A 1104 -0.08 -15.51 -55.77
CA LYS A 1104 -0.38 -15.15 -54.39
C LYS A 1104 0.90 -15.03 -53.57
N VAL A 1105 1.03 -13.96 -52.81
CA VAL A 1105 2.13 -13.78 -51.85
C VAL A 1105 1.89 -14.70 -50.64
N PRO A 1106 2.88 -15.52 -50.22
CA PRO A 1106 2.74 -16.38 -49.04
C PRO A 1106 2.37 -15.58 -47.78
N VAL A 1107 1.34 -16.03 -47.06
CA VAL A 1107 0.87 -15.44 -45.79
C VAL A 1107 0.63 -16.51 -44.72
N LEU A 1108 0.89 -16.18 -43.47
CA LEU A 1108 0.61 -17.00 -42.28
C LEU A 1108 -0.90 -17.02 -41.97
N GLY A 1109 -1.36 -17.97 -41.16
CA GLY A 1109 -2.77 -18.06 -40.70
C GLY A 1109 -3.28 -16.82 -39.94
N SER A 1110 -2.35 -15.97 -39.47
CA SER A 1110 -2.64 -14.65 -38.88
C SER A 1110 -2.90 -13.52 -39.90
N GLY A 1111 -2.69 -13.77 -41.20
CA GLY A 1111 -2.81 -12.77 -42.28
C GLY A 1111 -1.51 -12.02 -42.64
N LYS A 1112 -0.43 -12.21 -41.88
CA LYS A 1112 0.90 -11.58 -42.13
C LYS A 1112 1.67 -12.29 -43.24
N ILE A 1113 2.52 -11.57 -43.98
CA ILE A 1113 3.42 -12.15 -44.99
C ILE A 1113 4.34 -13.20 -44.33
N ASP A 1114 4.42 -14.38 -44.94
CA ASP A 1114 5.35 -15.44 -44.56
C ASP A 1114 6.68 -15.23 -45.26
N PHE A 1115 7.54 -14.43 -44.64
CA PHE A 1115 8.86 -14.11 -45.20
C PHE A 1115 9.79 -15.31 -45.35
N VAL A 1116 9.58 -16.40 -44.60
CA VAL A 1116 10.37 -17.63 -44.78
C VAL A 1116 10.02 -18.28 -46.11
N SER A 1117 8.73 -18.35 -46.42
CA SER A 1117 8.25 -18.84 -47.71
C SER A 1117 8.60 -17.89 -48.85
N VAL A 1118 8.55 -16.56 -48.64
CA VAL A 1118 9.02 -15.58 -49.65
C VAL A 1118 10.52 -15.71 -49.93
N MET A 1119 11.34 -15.94 -48.90
CA MET A 1119 12.78 -16.17 -49.09
C MET A 1119 13.04 -17.46 -49.89
N LYS A 1120 12.28 -18.53 -49.65
CA LYS A 1120 12.36 -19.74 -50.48
C LYS A 1120 12.00 -19.47 -51.94
N LEU A 1121 10.95 -18.68 -52.20
CA LEU A 1121 10.59 -18.26 -53.56
C LEU A 1121 11.68 -17.42 -54.23
N ALA A 1122 12.50 -16.71 -53.46
CA ALA A 1122 13.64 -15.94 -53.97
C ALA A 1122 14.85 -16.82 -54.28
N GLU A 1123 15.05 -17.90 -53.51
CA GLU A 1123 16.10 -18.90 -53.73
C GLU A 1123 15.76 -19.85 -54.90
N GLU A 1124 14.47 -20.06 -55.17
CA GLU A 1124 13.99 -20.78 -56.34
C GLU A 1124 14.24 -19.97 -57.64
N ARG A 1125 14.93 -20.58 -58.61
CA ARG A 1125 15.18 -19.98 -59.93
C ARG A 1125 13.85 -19.70 -60.64
N PRO A 1126 13.73 -18.61 -61.41
CA PRO A 1126 12.48 -18.25 -62.07
C PRO A 1126 12.03 -19.39 -62.99
N GLN A 1127 10.87 -19.98 -62.69
CA GLN A 1127 10.10 -20.66 -63.73
C GLN A 1127 9.64 -19.58 -64.69
N VAL A 1128 10.17 -19.63 -65.91
CA VAL A 1128 9.66 -18.85 -67.04
C VAL A 1128 8.20 -19.27 -67.23
N LEU A 1129 7.26 -18.44 -66.76
CA LEU A 1129 5.89 -18.50 -67.24
C LEU A 1129 5.96 -18.09 -68.72
N ALA A 1130 5.90 -19.09 -69.60
CA ALA A 1130 5.74 -18.87 -71.02
C ALA A 1130 4.44 -18.08 -71.27
N ALA A 1131 4.56 -17.09 -72.16
CA ALA A 1131 3.58 -16.07 -72.51
C ALA A 1131 2.20 -16.63 -72.92
#